data_AF-A0A813HXS4-F1
#
_entry.id   AF-A0A813HXS4-F1
#
_cell.length_a   1.000
_cell.length_b   1.000
_cell.length_c   1.000
_cell.angle_alpha   90.00
_cell.angle_beta   90.00
_cell.angle_gamma   90.00
#
_symmetry.space_group_name_H-M   'P 1'
#
loop_
_entity.id
_entity.type
_entity.pdbx_description
1 polymer ?
#
loop_
_entity_poly.entity_id
_entity_poly.type
_entity_poly.pdbx_seq_one_letter_code
_entity_poly.pdbx_strand_id
1 'polypeptide(L)'
;MRQFLGFLLPAAGLTLDEGCLEVLKEVWHPRIVHTQPAWLTNDSLPCWYSKVDLSLITDCFPARRYFHGAVALDGKVYCCPWDSNVFIVYDPSGGTLTAHDIAQVTPSRYARFSRMCALDGKLYAAPCVSDVMLIFDPASDSLSGVDIASFSCKGGDKFSGVCGLDGKVYMTPGHGDYLLVYDTQLGTVSGVDVTSVAQGSDKFSGACVCHGKIYGSPCNSDKLLVYDPASGSMSGIDVTGIVIGPSKFFDALSFAGKVYFGPCSADALVIYDPELGELRSMSIKHFCTGSGKFSGICALGGKIYLTPCNAHVVLVYTPEWETFVSIDLSSLFVASVEHLFGACALDGCLYVAGRFESYMLVLGGFDPWERVSKLEAEEATREAQLEARMKCKAASLGLGVSLQHLLKNFVPEALELCPIPCPSFVELVSHYAMGSTGKGKGNICPRDWRPDCSVVDALSRTHSGQATHFLSWCWGYKVHDFHATLQLWSEDHAELKLDGTFIWVCFFCNNQYRILEEQTQTGSDALEETFKTRLLTIGRVLIMLDSALEPYYIKRVWCVYETFMAVSCNVPTEALLPPLGRTQLHEAVRDGMQQVKCAFDAIDVEKAEASHKEDEDHVKHLIKQTSGGFPLVNEKVREHLARLVKQEIGKFLGAG
;
A
#
# COMPACT_ATOMS: atom_id res chain seq x y z
N MET A 1 58.98 14.45 -20.41
CA MET A 1 58.82 14.28 -21.88
C MET A 1 60.08 14.66 -22.68
N ARG A 2 60.67 15.87 -22.57
CA ARG A 2 61.97 16.21 -23.21
C ARG A 2 63.10 15.22 -22.88
N GLN A 3 63.19 14.77 -21.62
CA GLN A 3 64.16 13.74 -21.22
C GLN A 3 63.88 12.35 -21.83
N PHE A 4 62.60 11.98 -22.02
CA PHE A 4 62.22 10.66 -22.55
C PHE A 4 62.37 10.60 -24.08
N LEU A 5 62.02 11.69 -24.77
CA LEU A 5 62.17 11.85 -26.22
C LEU A 5 63.64 12.10 -26.64
N GLY A 6 64.44 12.73 -25.77
CA GLY A 6 65.88 12.93 -26.00
C GLY A 6 66.70 11.64 -26.08
N PHE A 7 66.20 10.52 -25.54
CA PHE A 7 66.82 9.21 -25.65
C PHE A 7 66.39 8.42 -26.90
N LEU A 8 65.14 8.59 -27.36
CA LEU A 8 64.56 7.81 -28.47
C LEU A 8 64.83 8.40 -29.86
N LEU A 9 64.88 9.72 -29.96
CA LEU A 9 64.96 10.42 -31.25
C LEU A 9 66.31 10.30 -31.98
N PRO A 10 67.47 10.33 -31.30
CA PRO A 10 68.76 10.11 -31.96
C PRO A 10 68.90 8.68 -32.51
N ALA A 11 68.28 7.69 -31.85
CA ALA A 11 68.31 6.30 -32.29
C ALA A 11 67.49 6.04 -33.56
N ALA A 12 66.56 6.95 -33.90
CA ALA A 12 65.71 6.89 -35.09
C ALA A 12 66.06 7.97 -36.14
N GLY A 13 67.08 8.80 -35.91
CA GLY A 13 67.53 9.84 -36.85
C GLY A 13 66.59 11.03 -37.03
N LEU A 14 65.68 11.27 -36.07
CA LEU A 14 64.69 12.34 -36.12
C LEU A 14 65.04 13.48 -35.15
N THR A 15 64.78 14.72 -35.54
CA THR A 15 64.90 15.91 -34.68
C THR A 15 63.54 16.55 -34.44
N LEU A 16 63.22 16.88 -33.19
CA LEU A 16 62.02 17.64 -32.82
C LEU A 16 62.15 19.09 -33.32
N ASP A 17 61.39 19.47 -34.34
CA ASP A 17 61.15 20.88 -34.67
C ASP A 17 59.95 21.44 -33.89
N GLU A 18 59.75 22.76 -33.95
CA GLU A 18 58.63 23.43 -33.26
C GLU A 18 57.26 22.98 -33.76
N GLY A 19 57.14 22.54 -35.01
CA GLY A 19 55.90 22.02 -35.59
C GLY A 19 55.51 20.66 -35.03
N CYS A 20 56.47 19.75 -34.79
CA CYS A 20 56.23 18.49 -34.10
C CYS A 20 55.75 18.70 -32.65
N LEU A 21 56.24 19.75 -31.98
CA LEU A 21 55.78 20.14 -30.64
C LEU A 21 54.36 20.73 -30.65
N GLU A 22 53.95 21.43 -31.72
CA GLU A 22 52.56 21.87 -31.90
C GLU A 22 51.60 20.71 -32.21
N VAL A 23 51.98 19.77 -33.07
CA VAL A 23 51.17 18.56 -33.34
C VAL A 23 51.04 17.68 -32.09
N LEU A 24 52.09 17.56 -31.28
CA LEU A 24 52.02 16.85 -30.00
C LEU A 24 51.15 17.56 -28.96
N LYS A 25 51.01 18.89 -29.04
CA LYS A 25 50.04 19.66 -28.23
C LYS A 25 48.60 19.41 -28.71
N GLU A 26 48.35 19.32 -30.01
CA GLU A 26 47.02 18.98 -30.56
C GLU A 26 46.57 17.55 -30.20
N VAL A 27 47.49 16.58 -30.13
CA VAL A 27 47.16 15.18 -29.81
C VAL A 27 46.79 14.98 -28.32
N TRP A 28 47.16 15.92 -27.44
CA TRP A 28 47.05 15.85 -25.97
C TRP A 28 46.16 16.95 -25.34
N HIS A 29 45.23 17.54 -26.11
CA HIS A 29 44.17 18.41 -25.56
C HIS A 29 43.01 17.61 -24.92
N PRO A 30 42.25 18.21 -23.97
CA PRO A 30 40.98 17.65 -23.50
C PRO A 30 40.10 17.32 -24.69
N ARG A 31 39.74 16.04 -24.85
CA ARG A 31 38.93 15.61 -26.00
C ARG A 31 37.46 15.83 -25.67
N ILE A 32 36.83 16.75 -26.39
CA ILE A 32 35.41 17.06 -26.28
C ILE A 32 34.64 16.11 -27.19
N VAL A 33 33.64 15.42 -26.64
CA VAL A 33 32.71 14.58 -27.39
C VAL A 33 31.29 15.07 -27.12
N HIS A 34 30.46 15.20 -28.15
CA HIS A 34 29.07 15.55 -28.02
C HIS A 34 28.23 14.31 -27.69
N THR A 35 27.46 14.37 -26.60
CA THR A 35 26.49 13.36 -26.19
C THR A 35 25.20 14.05 -25.77
N GLN A 36 24.09 13.77 -26.46
CA GLN A 36 22.78 14.18 -25.97
C GLN A 36 22.21 13.05 -25.11
N PRO A 37 21.56 13.36 -23.97
CA PRO A 37 20.76 12.37 -23.26
C PRO A 37 19.71 11.83 -24.23
N ALA A 38 19.79 10.54 -24.57
CA ALA A 38 18.75 9.89 -25.34
C ALA A 38 17.54 9.70 -24.41
N TRP A 39 16.64 10.67 -24.37
CA TRP A 39 15.33 10.50 -23.75
C TRP A 39 14.61 9.39 -24.52
N LEU A 40 14.54 8.19 -23.95
CA LEU A 40 13.83 7.06 -24.54
C LEU A 40 12.34 7.38 -24.53
N THR A 41 11.84 8.02 -25.59
CA THR A 41 10.40 8.19 -25.79
C THR A 41 9.80 6.83 -26.13
N ASN A 42 9.12 6.22 -25.16
CA ASN A 42 8.18 5.15 -25.43
C ASN A 42 6.77 5.68 -25.15
N ASP A 43 5.83 5.42 -26.05
CA ASP A 43 4.52 6.10 -26.20
C ASP A 43 3.51 5.85 -25.05
N SER A 44 3.96 5.47 -23.84
CA SER A 44 3.05 5.13 -22.74
C SER A 44 3.38 5.76 -21.38
N LEU A 45 4.57 6.33 -21.14
CA LEU A 45 4.91 7.08 -19.92
C LEU A 45 5.99 8.14 -20.20
N PRO A 46 5.96 9.33 -19.58
CA PRO A 46 7.04 10.32 -19.75
C PRO A 46 8.38 9.73 -19.26
N CYS A 47 9.42 9.86 -20.08
CA CYS A 47 10.76 9.34 -19.81
C CYS A 47 11.39 10.11 -18.64
N TRP A 48 11.27 9.56 -17.43
CA TRP A 48 11.77 10.14 -16.16
C TRP A 48 13.26 9.86 -15.89
N TYR A 49 13.93 9.22 -16.85
CA TYR A 49 15.37 8.95 -16.82
C TYR A 49 15.97 9.04 -18.22
N SER A 50 17.28 9.25 -18.27
CA SER A 50 18.12 9.18 -19.46
C SER A 50 19.49 8.60 -19.12
N LYS A 51 20.26 8.18 -20.14
CA LYS A 51 21.63 7.68 -19.99
C LYS A 51 22.58 8.57 -20.80
N VAL A 52 23.64 9.04 -20.15
CA VAL A 52 24.77 9.69 -20.81
C VAL A 52 25.83 8.61 -21.05
N ASP A 53 26.05 8.27 -22.31
CA ASP A 53 27.02 7.24 -22.70
C ASP A 53 28.45 7.76 -22.53
N LEU A 54 29.16 7.20 -21.55
CA LEU A 54 30.56 7.51 -21.27
C LEU A 54 31.52 6.72 -22.17
N SER A 55 31.04 5.69 -22.89
CA SER A 55 31.89 4.88 -23.78
C SER A 55 32.52 5.71 -24.90
N LEU A 56 31.79 6.74 -25.35
CA LEU A 56 32.17 7.66 -26.43
C LEU A 56 33.48 8.42 -26.17
N ILE A 57 33.84 8.65 -24.90
CA ILE A 57 35.15 9.20 -24.52
C ILE A 57 36.22 8.09 -24.42
N THR A 58 35.83 6.92 -23.94
CA THR A 58 36.77 5.87 -23.52
C THR A 58 37.36 5.06 -24.67
N ASP A 59 36.81 5.13 -25.88
CA ASP A 59 37.47 4.55 -27.07
C ASP A 59 38.77 5.30 -27.44
N CYS A 60 38.99 6.49 -26.89
CA CYS A 60 40.23 7.26 -27.02
C CYS A 60 41.31 6.88 -25.98
N PHE A 61 40.97 6.14 -24.92
CA PHE A 61 41.90 5.73 -23.85
C PHE A 61 41.64 4.27 -23.43
N PRO A 62 42.53 3.30 -23.72
CA PRO A 62 42.31 1.86 -23.49
C PRO A 62 42.33 1.43 -22.00
N ALA A 63 41.83 2.25 -21.08
CA ALA A 63 41.96 2.10 -19.64
C ALA A 63 40.67 1.70 -18.91
N ARG A 64 40.82 1.29 -17.64
CA ARG A 64 39.74 0.96 -16.70
C ARG A 64 38.78 2.14 -16.53
N ARG A 65 37.49 1.88 -16.33
CA ARG A 65 36.38 2.85 -16.55
C ARG A 65 35.53 3.06 -15.30
N TYR A 66 36.16 3.15 -14.13
CA TYR A 66 35.43 3.02 -12.86
C TYR A 66 35.42 4.32 -12.06
N PHE A 67 34.21 4.85 -11.79
CA PHE A 67 33.97 6.08 -11.03
C PHE A 67 33.24 5.77 -9.72
N HIS A 68 33.44 6.60 -8.70
CA HIS A 68 32.86 6.33 -7.37
C HIS A 68 31.96 7.45 -6.84
N GLY A 69 31.81 8.53 -7.60
CA GLY A 69 30.88 9.60 -7.27
C GLY A 69 30.90 10.71 -8.31
N ALA A 70 29.93 11.61 -8.21
CA ALA A 70 29.84 12.81 -9.02
C ALA A 70 29.66 14.03 -8.12
N VAL A 71 30.18 15.17 -8.54
CA VAL A 71 29.98 16.47 -7.89
C VAL A 71 29.52 17.47 -8.94
N ALA A 72 28.53 18.29 -8.57
CA ALA A 72 28.11 19.41 -9.39
C ALA A 72 28.88 20.67 -8.98
N LEU A 73 29.40 21.40 -9.96
CA LEU A 73 30.00 22.72 -9.80
C LEU A 73 29.75 23.46 -11.12
N ASP A 74 29.65 24.80 -11.10
CA ASP A 74 29.61 25.65 -12.31
C ASP A 74 28.66 25.19 -13.46
N GLY A 75 27.53 24.56 -13.12
CA GLY A 75 26.58 24.06 -14.12
C GLY A 75 27.00 22.76 -14.82
N LYS A 76 28.04 22.08 -14.32
CA LYS A 76 28.61 20.85 -14.87
C LYS A 76 28.68 19.74 -13.81
N VAL A 77 28.80 18.51 -14.28
CA VAL A 77 28.93 17.30 -13.47
C VAL A 77 30.33 16.73 -13.64
N TYR A 78 31.00 16.48 -12.51
CA TYR A 78 32.38 16.02 -12.48
C TYR A 78 32.47 14.64 -11.82
N CYS A 79 32.98 13.64 -12.55
CA CYS A 79 33.04 12.26 -12.08
C CYS A 79 34.39 11.94 -11.43
N CYS A 80 34.35 11.46 -10.18
CA CYS A 80 35.54 11.10 -9.42
C CYS A 80 36.16 9.78 -9.94
N PRO A 81 37.44 9.79 -10.39
CA PRO A 81 38.06 8.65 -11.06
C PRO A 81 38.56 7.59 -10.06
N TRP A 82 37.72 6.62 -9.69
CA TRP A 82 38.12 5.62 -8.69
C TRP A 82 39.22 4.69 -9.17
N ASP A 83 39.01 4.01 -10.28
CA ASP A 83 40.07 3.25 -10.95
C ASP A 83 40.27 3.73 -12.40
N SER A 84 39.58 4.80 -12.78
CA SER A 84 39.69 5.43 -14.10
C SER A 84 41.01 6.16 -14.25
N ASN A 85 41.66 6.06 -15.42
CA ASN A 85 42.81 6.91 -15.81
C ASN A 85 42.40 8.30 -16.30
N VAL A 86 41.10 8.55 -16.43
CA VAL A 86 40.58 9.83 -16.89
C VAL A 86 39.62 10.43 -15.86
N PHE A 87 39.75 11.73 -15.66
CA PHE A 87 38.80 12.57 -14.97
C PHE A 87 37.77 13.08 -15.98
N ILE A 88 36.48 12.87 -15.73
CA ILE A 88 35.41 13.21 -16.69
C ILE A 88 34.63 14.44 -16.21
N VAL A 89 34.38 15.35 -17.14
CA VAL A 89 33.49 16.51 -17.01
C VAL A 89 32.33 16.33 -17.98
N TYR A 90 31.10 16.48 -17.50
CA TYR A 90 29.89 16.50 -18.29
C TYR A 90 29.20 17.86 -18.16
N ASP A 91 28.98 18.53 -19.28
CA ASP A 91 28.19 19.74 -19.38
C ASP A 91 26.79 19.37 -19.92
N PRO A 92 25.75 19.43 -19.08
CA PRO A 92 24.38 19.11 -19.51
C PRO A 92 23.78 20.14 -20.45
N SER A 93 24.25 21.40 -20.44
CA SER A 93 23.69 22.47 -21.27
C SER A 93 24.05 22.29 -22.75
N GLY A 94 25.28 21.86 -23.02
CA GLY A 94 25.78 21.55 -24.36
C GLY A 94 25.70 20.07 -24.73
N GLY A 95 25.40 19.20 -23.76
CA GLY A 95 25.56 17.76 -23.91
C GLY A 95 27.00 17.42 -24.30
N THR A 96 27.99 17.96 -23.59
CA THR A 96 29.40 17.75 -23.92
C THR A 96 30.11 17.03 -22.81
N LEU A 97 30.90 16.04 -23.21
CA LEU A 97 31.72 15.21 -22.36
C LEU A 97 33.19 15.56 -22.63
N THR A 98 33.95 15.86 -21.57
CA THR A 98 35.39 16.15 -21.64
C THR A 98 36.15 15.21 -20.72
N ALA A 99 37.32 14.73 -21.15
CA ALA A 99 38.20 13.88 -20.35
C ALA A 99 39.61 14.45 -20.21
N HIS A 100 40.15 14.34 -18.99
CA HIS A 100 41.51 14.74 -18.64
C HIS A 100 42.29 13.52 -18.16
N ASP A 101 43.47 13.29 -18.73
CA ASP A 101 44.37 12.21 -18.29
C ASP A 101 44.95 12.56 -16.91
N ILE A 102 44.76 11.67 -15.94
CA ILE A 102 45.26 11.85 -14.57
C ILE A 102 46.65 11.23 -14.37
N ALA A 103 47.17 10.50 -15.36
CA ALA A 103 48.52 9.92 -15.32
C ALA A 103 49.62 10.99 -15.16
N GLN A 104 49.33 12.24 -15.54
CA GLN A 104 50.22 13.37 -15.33
C GLN A 104 50.38 13.77 -13.84
N VAL A 105 49.42 13.41 -12.98
CA VAL A 105 49.41 13.77 -11.56
C VAL A 105 49.72 12.57 -10.66
N THR A 106 49.20 11.39 -11.01
CA THR A 106 49.34 10.20 -10.18
C THR A 106 49.85 9.01 -11.00
N PRO A 107 50.87 8.28 -10.53
CA PRO A 107 51.27 7.02 -11.14
C PRO A 107 50.11 6.01 -11.11
N SER A 108 50.11 5.08 -12.07
CA SER A 108 49.05 4.07 -12.21
C SER A 108 48.98 3.17 -10.98
N ARG A 109 47.91 3.31 -10.19
CA ARG A 109 47.53 2.44 -9.05
C ARG A 109 46.05 2.08 -9.17
N TYR A 110 45.67 0.97 -8.55
CA TYR A 110 44.27 0.56 -8.44
C TYR A 110 43.51 1.44 -7.44
N ALA A 111 42.22 1.73 -7.67
CA ALA A 111 41.32 2.36 -6.69
C ALA A 111 41.91 3.66 -6.08
N ARG A 112 42.42 4.55 -6.94
CA ARG A 112 43.15 5.77 -6.53
C ARG A 112 42.31 6.73 -5.70
N PHE A 113 41.06 6.96 -6.07
CA PHE A 113 40.25 8.02 -5.49
C PHE A 113 38.85 7.55 -5.09
N SER A 114 38.34 7.95 -3.93
CA SER A 114 37.02 7.50 -3.45
C SER A 114 35.94 8.53 -3.78
N ARG A 115 35.93 9.66 -3.07
CA ARG A 115 34.92 10.72 -3.23
C ARG A 115 35.57 12.03 -3.66
N MET A 116 34.75 13.00 -4.04
CA MET A 116 35.18 14.33 -4.40
C MET A 116 34.27 15.37 -3.75
N CYS A 117 34.81 16.54 -3.44
CA CYS A 117 34.02 17.71 -3.06
C CYS A 117 34.42 18.93 -3.89
N ALA A 118 33.51 19.90 -3.97
CA ALA A 118 33.81 21.24 -4.46
C ALA A 118 34.07 22.18 -3.28
N LEU A 119 35.10 23.02 -3.40
CA LEU A 119 35.40 24.09 -2.45
C LEU A 119 36.09 25.22 -3.20
N ASP A 120 35.67 26.46 -2.97
CA ASP A 120 36.28 27.68 -3.55
C ASP A 120 36.50 27.59 -5.08
N GLY A 121 35.54 27.01 -5.79
CA GLY A 121 35.57 26.86 -7.25
C GLY A 121 36.48 25.76 -7.78
N LYS A 122 37.10 24.94 -6.93
CA LYS A 122 37.94 23.80 -7.33
C LYS A 122 37.37 22.49 -6.81
N LEU A 123 37.85 21.39 -7.38
CA LEU A 123 37.44 20.05 -7.00
C LEU A 123 38.60 19.27 -6.39
N TYR A 124 38.31 18.53 -5.33
CA TYR A 124 39.30 17.80 -4.53
C TYR A 124 38.87 16.36 -4.34
N ALA A 125 39.64 15.41 -4.87
CA ALA A 125 39.32 13.98 -4.75
C ALA A 125 40.12 13.33 -3.61
N ALA A 126 39.42 12.62 -2.73
CA ALA A 126 40.01 11.88 -1.63
C ALA A 126 40.89 10.73 -2.13
N PRO A 127 42.17 10.67 -1.73
CA PRO A 127 43.06 9.58 -2.11
C PRO A 127 42.74 8.31 -1.31
N CYS A 128 42.18 7.30 -1.98
CA CYS A 128 41.85 6.01 -1.38
C CYS A 128 43.13 5.15 -1.26
N VAL A 129 43.68 4.67 -2.37
CA VAL A 129 45.00 3.99 -2.39
C VAL A 129 46.13 4.91 -2.84
N SER A 130 45.80 6.04 -3.46
CA SER A 130 46.78 7.01 -3.99
C SER A 130 47.61 7.67 -2.90
N ASP A 131 48.90 7.94 -3.15
CA ASP A 131 49.74 8.79 -2.28
C ASP A 131 49.66 10.28 -2.66
N VAL A 132 48.77 10.61 -3.60
CA VAL A 132 48.56 11.97 -4.09
C VAL A 132 47.07 12.27 -4.02
N MET A 133 46.70 13.39 -3.39
CA MET A 133 45.38 14.00 -3.48
C MET A 133 45.24 14.72 -4.82
N LEU A 134 44.16 14.49 -5.56
CA LEU A 134 43.91 15.12 -6.86
C LEU A 134 43.13 16.42 -6.71
N ILE A 135 43.57 17.45 -7.42
CA ILE A 135 42.89 18.74 -7.51
C ILE A 135 42.61 19.04 -8.98
N PHE A 136 41.36 19.41 -9.29
CA PHE A 136 40.99 19.93 -10.59
C PHE A 136 40.51 21.38 -10.44
N ASP A 137 41.05 22.26 -11.28
CA ASP A 137 40.67 23.67 -11.36
C ASP A 137 39.90 23.91 -12.67
N PRO A 138 38.56 24.05 -12.61
CA PRO A 138 37.75 24.34 -13.79
C PRO A 138 38.08 25.68 -14.46
N ALA A 139 38.58 26.67 -13.73
CA ALA A 139 38.85 28.00 -14.29
C ALA A 139 40.09 28.01 -15.21
N SER A 140 41.08 27.17 -14.89
CA SER A 140 42.30 26.98 -15.70
C SER A 140 42.34 25.67 -16.48
N ASP A 141 41.28 24.86 -16.37
CA ASP A 141 41.16 23.54 -16.99
C ASP A 141 42.37 22.61 -16.70
N SER A 142 42.82 22.60 -15.45
CA SER A 142 44.10 21.98 -15.08
C SER A 142 43.99 21.01 -13.91
N LEU A 143 44.74 19.90 -14.00
CA LEU A 143 44.93 18.94 -12.92
C LEU A 143 46.24 19.22 -12.17
N SER A 144 46.19 19.13 -10.85
CA SER A 144 47.37 19.16 -9.98
C SER A 144 47.25 18.13 -8.85
N GLY A 145 48.35 17.88 -8.14
CA GLY A 145 48.40 16.89 -7.07
C GLY A 145 49.13 17.38 -5.84
N VAL A 146 48.70 16.90 -4.67
CA VAL A 146 49.35 17.16 -3.38
C VAL A 146 49.81 15.83 -2.79
N ASP A 147 51.10 15.73 -2.47
CA ASP A 147 51.68 14.55 -1.84
C ASP A 147 51.14 14.38 -0.41
N ILE A 148 50.65 13.16 -0.13
CA ILE A 148 50.12 12.75 1.16
C ILE A 148 50.75 11.44 1.65
N ALA A 149 51.89 11.03 1.08
CA ALA A 149 52.55 9.76 1.39
C ALA A 149 52.87 9.60 2.89
N SER A 150 53.07 10.71 3.61
CA SER A 150 53.28 10.72 5.07
C SER A 150 52.09 10.20 5.88
N PHE A 151 50.90 10.14 5.29
CA PHE A 151 49.67 9.63 5.90
C PHE A 151 49.29 8.22 5.40
N SER A 152 50.27 7.41 5.01
CA SER A 152 50.05 6.05 4.53
C SER A 152 49.59 5.08 5.63
N CYS A 153 48.78 4.08 5.28
CA CYS A 153 48.37 3.00 6.19
C CYS A 153 48.59 1.60 5.58
N LYS A 154 48.60 0.56 6.41
CA LYS A 154 48.70 -0.84 5.94
C LYS A 154 47.39 -1.26 5.27
N GLY A 155 47.49 -1.88 4.09
CA GLY A 155 46.34 -2.48 3.39
C GLY A 155 45.77 -1.67 2.22
N GLY A 156 46.08 -0.38 2.09
CA GLY A 156 45.39 0.51 1.13
C GLY A 156 44.17 1.20 1.76
N ASP A 157 43.37 1.90 0.95
CA ASP A 157 42.07 2.50 1.34
C ASP A 157 42.11 3.47 2.54
N LYS A 158 43.08 4.39 2.48
CA LYS A 158 43.40 5.39 3.50
C LYS A 158 42.21 6.30 3.80
N PHE A 159 41.63 6.91 2.77
CA PHE A 159 40.58 7.92 2.89
C PHE A 159 39.40 7.63 1.96
N SER A 160 38.19 7.78 2.49
CA SER A 160 36.96 7.37 1.80
C SER A 160 35.97 8.51 1.58
N GLY A 161 35.83 9.41 2.56
CA GLY A 161 34.93 10.56 2.50
C GLY A 161 35.71 11.86 2.36
N VAL A 162 35.08 12.88 1.77
CA VAL A 162 35.65 14.23 1.65
C VAL A 162 34.59 15.30 1.73
N CYS A 163 34.91 16.42 2.38
CA CYS A 163 34.09 17.63 2.36
C CYS A 163 34.97 18.88 2.52
N GLY A 164 34.47 20.03 2.07
CA GLY A 164 35.15 21.31 2.19
C GLY A 164 34.45 22.24 3.18
N LEU A 165 35.22 22.95 3.99
CA LEU A 165 34.75 23.98 4.92
C LEU A 165 35.83 25.04 5.12
N ASP A 166 35.47 26.31 4.96
CA ASP A 166 36.30 27.48 5.29
C ASP A 166 37.74 27.41 4.74
N GLY A 167 37.87 27.16 3.43
CA GLY A 167 39.18 27.08 2.76
C GLY A 167 40.00 25.84 3.10
N LYS A 168 39.42 24.84 3.78
CA LYS A 168 40.06 23.58 4.10
C LYS A 168 39.25 22.39 3.58
N VAL A 169 39.97 21.37 3.12
CA VAL A 169 39.39 20.10 2.68
C VAL A 169 39.69 19.04 3.73
N TYR A 170 38.64 18.35 4.18
CA TYR A 170 38.68 17.34 5.23
C TYR A 170 38.38 15.96 4.64
N MET A 171 39.20 14.96 4.94
CA MET A 171 39.03 13.61 4.41
C MET A 171 38.98 12.57 5.52
N THR A 172 37.84 11.88 5.61
CA THR A 172 37.60 10.92 6.68
C THR A 172 38.36 9.61 6.41
N PRO A 173 39.01 9.03 7.43
CA PRO A 173 39.79 7.84 7.24
C PRO A 173 38.92 6.59 7.06
N GLY A 174 39.26 5.79 6.05
CA GLY A 174 38.79 4.41 5.91
C GLY A 174 39.63 3.51 6.79
N HIS A 175 40.83 3.16 6.32
CA HIS A 175 41.83 2.39 7.06
C HIS A 175 42.85 3.25 7.83
N GLY A 176 43.04 4.51 7.45
CA GLY A 176 43.99 5.43 8.11
C GLY A 176 43.57 5.81 9.53
N ASP A 177 44.45 6.42 10.31
CA ASP A 177 44.16 6.81 11.71
C ASP A 177 43.94 8.32 11.90
N TYR A 178 44.01 9.08 10.82
CA TYR A 178 43.88 10.54 10.86
C TYR A 178 42.73 11.03 9.98
N LEU A 179 41.98 12.03 10.45
CA LEU A 179 41.22 12.92 9.58
C LEU A 179 42.22 13.81 8.86
N LEU A 180 42.37 13.67 7.54
CA LEU A 180 43.31 14.49 6.77
C LEU A 180 42.72 15.89 6.59
N VAL A 181 43.57 16.91 6.73
CA VAL A 181 43.20 18.31 6.52
C VAL A 181 44.17 18.92 5.52
N TYR A 182 43.64 19.38 4.39
CA TYR A 182 44.38 20.16 3.41
C TYR A 182 43.93 21.63 3.47
N ASP A 183 44.88 22.52 3.74
CA ASP A 183 44.66 23.96 3.71
C ASP A 183 44.87 24.49 2.29
N THR A 184 43.81 25.01 1.67
CA THR A 184 43.84 25.42 0.26
C THR A 184 44.61 26.73 0.04
N GLN A 185 44.75 27.56 1.07
CA GLN A 185 45.50 28.82 0.99
C GLN A 185 47.00 28.58 1.19
N LEU A 186 47.35 27.75 2.17
CA LEU A 186 48.74 27.44 2.49
C LEU A 186 49.32 26.31 1.61
N GLY A 187 48.47 25.50 1.00
CA GLY A 187 48.89 24.31 0.25
C GLY A 187 49.47 23.20 1.13
N THR A 188 49.16 23.21 2.43
CA THR A 188 49.76 22.28 3.42
C THR A 188 48.79 21.20 3.84
N VAL A 189 49.33 20.01 4.13
CA VAL A 189 48.57 18.86 4.64
C VAL A 189 48.91 18.62 6.11
N SER A 190 47.89 18.32 6.91
CA SER A 190 48.00 17.92 8.32
C SER A 190 46.99 16.81 8.63
N GLY A 191 47.05 16.23 9.83
CA GLY A 191 46.11 15.18 10.24
C GLY A 191 45.70 15.32 11.70
N VAL A 192 44.45 14.95 11.98
CA VAL A 192 43.87 14.92 13.34
C VAL A 192 43.59 13.46 13.71
N ASP A 193 44.21 12.97 14.78
CA ASP A 193 44.11 11.56 15.21
C ASP A 193 42.70 11.19 15.65
N VAL A 194 42.07 10.20 14.97
CA VAL A 194 40.70 9.75 15.26
C VAL A 194 40.61 8.49 16.11
N THR A 195 41.74 7.94 16.58
CA THR A 195 41.80 6.64 17.29
C THR A 195 41.08 6.64 18.65
N SER A 196 40.83 7.83 19.20
CA SER A 196 39.98 8.01 20.40
C SER A 196 38.48 7.79 20.11
N VAL A 197 38.06 7.95 18.84
CA VAL A 197 36.68 7.74 18.39
C VAL A 197 36.51 6.34 17.80
N ALA A 198 37.39 5.94 16.89
CA ALA A 198 37.28 4.67 16.17
C ALA A 198 38.65 4.08 15.82
N GLN A 199 38.78 2.76 15.90
CA GLN A 199 39.98 1.99 15.56
C GLN A 199 39.62 0.88 14.55
N GLY A 200 40.64 0.31 13.91
CA GLY A 200 40.46 -0.74 12.90
C GLY A 200 40.29 -0.20 11.47
N SER A 201 39.71 -1.04 10.61
CA SER A 201 39.57 -0.80 9.16
C SER A 201 38.16 -0.37 8.77
N ASP A 202 38.05 0.33 7.63
CA ASP A 202 36.80 0.85 7.06
C ASP A 202 35.95 1.62 8.07
N LYS A 203 36.59 2.47 8.87
CA LYS A 203 35.93 3.21 9.95
C LYS A 203 34.85 4.12 9.39
N PHE A 204 35.22 4.97 8.41
CA PHE A 204 34.35 5.96 7.82
C PHE A 204 34.38 5.91 6.29
N SER A 205 33.23 6.13 5.65
CA SER A 205 33.05 5.99 4.18
C SER A 205 32.65 7.29 3.47
N GLY A 206 31.98 8.21 4.18
CA GLY A 206 31.52 9.49 3.65
C GLY A 206 31.70 10.62 4.65
N ALA A 207 31.61 11.86 4.17
CA ALA A 207 31.80 13.05 4.98
C ALA A 207 30.84 14.17 4.56
N CYS A 208 30.31 14.93 5.51
CA CYS A 208 29.57 16.15 5.22
C CYS A 208 29.82 17.23 6.28
N VAL A 209 29.45 18.45 5.95
CA VAL A 209 29.51 19.60 6.86
C VAL A 209 28.11 19.92 7.32
N CYS A 210 27.90 20.07 8.64
CA CYS A 210 26.67 20.60 9.19
C CYS A 210 27.00 21.57 10.34
N HIS A 211 26.40 22.76 10.34
CA HIS A 211 26.62 23.78 11.38
C HIS A 211 28.10 24.04 11.70
N GLY A 212 28.95 24.12 10.67
CA GLY A 212 30.39 24.39 10.80
C GLY A 212 31.23 23.21 11.36
N LYS A 213 30.63 22.03 11.53
CA LYS A 213 31.33 20.82 11.99
C LYS A 213 31.37 19.76 10.90
N ILE A 214 32.38 18.90 10.98
CA ILE A 214 32.61 17.79 10.06
C ILE A 214 32.01 16.52 10.65
N TYR A 215 31.21 15.82 9.86
CA TYR A 215 30.58 14.56 10.23
C TYR A 215 31.03 13.43 9.31
N GLY A 216 31.56 12.36 9.90
CA GLY A 216 32.00 11.16 9.17
C GLY A 216 31.00 10.01 9.29
N SER A 217 30.60 9.44 8.15
CA SER A 217 29.64 8.32 8.05
C SER A 217 30.24 7.02 8.59
N PRO A 218 29.69 6.41 9.64
CA PRO A 218 30.28 5.22 10.26
C PRO A 218 30.03 3.95 9.43
N CYS A 219 31.01 3.50 8.67
CA CYS A 219 30.89 2.31 7.83
C CYS A 219 30.97 1.03 8.69
N ASN A 220 32.16 0.72 9.22
CA ASN A 220 32.35 -0.32 10.23
C ASN A 220 32.49 0.22 11.65
N SER A 221 32.70 1.53 11.82
CA SER A 221 32.73 2.17 13.14
C SER A 221 31.39 2.02 13.86
N ASP A 222 31.42 1.87 15.18
CA ASP A 222 30.24 1.92 16.06
C ASP A 222 29.84 3.35 16.43
N LYS A 223 30.67 4.32 16.07
CA LYS A 223 30.42 5.75 16.31
C LYS A 223 30.54 6.54 15.01
N LEU A 224 29.62 7.48 14.76
CA LEU A 224 29.86 8.52 13.76
C LEU A 224 30.95 9.48 14.27
N LEU A 225 31.75 10.04 13.37
CA LEU A 225 32.78 11.02 13.72
C LEU A 225 32.18 12.42 13.77
N VAL A 226 32.49 13.20 14.80
CA VAL A 226 32.23 14.65 14.86
C VAL A 226 33.54 15.38 15.14
N TYR A 227 33.92 16.28 14.24
CA TYR A 227 35.07 17.15 14.40
C TYR A 227 34.64 18.61 14.26
N ASP A 228 35.03 19.44 15.22
CA ASP A 228 34.82 20.88 15.21
C ASP A 228 36.16 21.58 14.89
N PRO A 229 36.33 22.11 13.67
CA PRO A 229 37.56 22.79 13.28
C PRO A 229 37.83 24.09 14.04
N ALA A 230 36.79 24.76 14.56
CA ALA A 230 36.95 26.04 15.26
C ALA A 230 37.59 25.84 16.63
N SER A 231 37.22 24.78 17.34
CA SER A 231 37.79 24.42 18.65
C SER A 231 38.89 23.36 18.58
N GLY A 232 39.02 22.65 17.46
CA GLY A 232 39.87 21.47 17.31
C GLY A 232 39.36 20.26 18.08
N SER A 233 38.13 20.30 18.62
CA SER A 233 37.58 19.21 19.42
C SER A 233 37.06 18.07 18.56
N MET A 234 37.17 16.86 19.09
CA MET A 234 36.70 15.64 18.45
C MET A 234 35.82 14.84 19.41
N SER A 235 34.74 14.28 18.88
CA SER A 235 33.88 13.36 19.60
C SER A 235 33.31 12.29 18.67
N GLY A 236 32.75 11.24 19.27
CA GLY A 236 32.06 10.17 18.55
C GLY A 236 30.71 9.90 19.18
N ILE A 237 29.68 9.76 18.35
CA ILE A 237 28.31 9.48 18.81
C ILE A 237 28.00 8.03 18.47
N ASP A 238 27.66 7.25 19.49
CA ASP A 238 27.36 5.83 19.39
C ASP A 238 26.09 5.58 18.58
N VAL A 239 26.18 4.78 17.52
CA VAL A 239 25.05 4.42 16.65
C VAL A 239 24.52 3.00 16.92
N THR A 240 25.17 2.22 17.77
CA THR A 240 24.87 0.80 18.01
C THR A 240 23.51 0.57 18.67
N GLY A 241 22.97 1.57 19.37
CA GLY A 241 21.62 1.54 19.91
C GLY A 241 20.51 1.51 18.83
N ILE A 242 20.86 1.80 17.57
CA ILE A 242 19.91 1.93 16.46
C ILE A 242 20.25 0.96 15.32
N VAL A 243 21.52 0.87 14.94
CA VAL A 243 22.00 0.00 13.85
C VAL A 243 23.30 -0.68 14.24
N ILE A 244 23.37 -2.00 14.06
CA ILE A 244 24.56 -2.82 14.28
C ILE A 244 24.96 -3.56 12.99
N GLY A 245 26.18 -4.07 12.97
CA GLY A 245 26.72 -4.88 11.87
C GLY A 245 27.80 -4.16 11.05
N PRO A 246 28.34 -4.85 10.04
CA PRO A 246 29.37 -4.32 9.15
C PRO A 246 28.77 -3.49 7.99
N SER A 247 29.59 -2.64 7.40
CA SER A 247 29.31 -1.84 6.21
C SER A 247 27.96 -1.13 6.28
N LYS A 248 27.70 -0.48 7.42
CA LYS A 248 26.39 0.09 7.77
C LYS A 248 26.01 1.21 6.81
N PHE A 249 26.88 2.21 6.69
CA PHE A 249 26.63 3.42 5.90
C PHE A 249 27.78 3.69 4.93
N PHE A 250 27.47 4.18 3.73
CA PHE A 250 28.49 4.47 2.71
C PHE A 250 28.73 5.95 2.45
N ASP A 251 27.79 6.80 2.87
CA ASP A 251 27.84 8.22 2.54
C ASP A 251 27.12 9.07 3.60
N ALA A 252 27.35 10.37 3.58
CA ALA A 252 26.72 11.33 4.50
C ALA A 252 26.28 12.60 3.76
N LEU A 253 25.11 13.12 4.13
CA LEU A 253 24.53 14.34 3.58
C LEU A 253 24.07 15.24 4.72
N SER A 254 24.44 16.52 4.65
CA SER A 254 23.77 17.55 5.44
C SER A 254 22.60 18.10 4.65
N PHE A 255 21.43 18.16 5.28
CA PHE A 255 20.23 18.73 4.69
C PHE A 255 19.35 19.30 5.79
N ALA A 256 18.86 20.53 5.60
CA ALA A 256 17.97 21.22 6.55
C ALA A 256 18.47 21.17 8.02
N GLY A 257 19.77 21.41 8.25
CA GLY A 257 20.39 21.44 9.58
C GLY A 257 20.62 20.08 10.24
N LYS A 258 20.28 18.98 9.56
CA LYS A 258 20.46 17.60 10.04
C LYS A 258 21.49 16.86 9.20
N VAL A 259 22.00 15.77 9.75
CA VAL A 259 22.94 14.87 9.09
C VAL A 259 22.27 13.53 8.81
N TYR A 260 22.33 13.09 7.56
CA TYR A 260 21.72 11.85 7.07
C TYR A 260 22.82 10.89 6.64
N PHE A 261 22.74 9.64 7.09
CA PHE A 261 23.70 8.59 6.74
C PHE A 261 23.08 7.60 5.77
N GLY A 262 23.58 7.57 4.53
CA GLY A 262 23.07 6.71 3.47
C GLY A 262 23.32 5.23 3.77
N PRO A 263 22.28 4.38 3.90
CA PRO A 263 22.44 2.97 4.27
C PRO A 263 23.10 2.15 3.16
N CYS A 264 24.18 1.44 3.49
CA CYS A 264 24.82 0.48 2.60
C CYS A 264 24.26 -0.91 2.84
N SER A 265 24.67 -1.56 3.93
CA SER A 265 24.11 -2.83 4.39
C SER A 265 23.13 -2.63 5.55
N ALA A 266 23.04 -1.42 6.11
CA ALA A 266 22.06 -1.10 7.12
C ALA A 266 20.63 -1.14 6.55
N ASP A 267 19.69 -1.59 7.37
CA ASP A 267 18.26 -1.66 7.05
C ASP A 267 17.49 -0.38 7.41
N ALA A 268 18.20 0.72 7.67
CA ALA A 268 17.59 1.99 8.04
C ALA A 268 18.41 3.20 7.57
N LEU A 269 17.72 4.27 7.17
CA LEU A 269 18.30 5.61 7.07
C LEU A 269 18.50 6.14 8.49
N VAL A 270 19.73 6.54 8.85
CA VAL A 270 20.00 7.17 10.15
C VAL A 270 20.09 8.67 10.00
N ILE A 271 19.46 9.37 10.93
CA ILE A 271 19.37 10.83 10.97
C ILE A 271 19.93 11.28 12.33
N TYR A 272 20.90 12.17 12.29
CA TYR A 272 21.43 12.85 13.45
C TYR A 272 21.00 14.31 13.44
N ASP A 273 20.46 14.78 14.56
CA ASP A 273 20.14 16.18 14.80
C ASP A 273 21.24 16.80 15.68
N PRO A 274 22.13 17.63 15.10
CA PRO A 274 23.21 18.28 15.87
C PRO A 274 22.74 19.27 16.93
N GLU A 275 21.55 19.86 16.77
CA GLU A 275 21.02 20.85 17.72
C GLU A 275 20.49 20.17 18.97
N LEU A 276 19.77 19.07 18.79
CA LEU A 276 19.22 18.27 19.88
C LEU A 276 20.21 17.24 20.44
N GLY A 277 21.23 16.88 19.66
CA GLY A 277 22.15 15.79 20.00
C GLY A 277 21.50 14.41 19.88
N GLU A 278 20.41 14.28 19.12
CA GLU A 278 19.59 13.08 19.03
C GLU A 278 19.85 12.28 17.75
N LEU A 279 19.83 10.96 17.90
CA LEU A 279 19.85 10.01 16.79
C LEU A 279 18.48 9.37 16.63
N ARG A 280 18.04 9.25 15.38
CA ARG A 280 16.84 8.49 14.99
C ARG A 280 17.11 7.67 13.74
N SER A 281 16.25 6.69 13.49
CA SER A 281 16.27 5.94 12.23
C SER A 281 14.90 5.72 11.65
N MET A 282 14.89 5.53 10.34
CA MET A 282 13.72 5.14 9.58
C MET A 282 14.00 3.82 8.87
N SER A 283 13.18 2.81 9.14
CA SER A 283 13.32 1.49 8.53
C SER A 283 13.07 1.55 7.03
N ILE A 284 13.95 0.89 6.27
CA ILE A 284 13.81 0.73 4.80
C ILE A 284 13.62 -0.73 4.40
N LYS A 285 13.45 -1.65 5.37
CA LYS A 285 13.32 -3.11 5.13
C LYS A 285 12.19 -3.47 4.19
N HIS A 286 11.10 -2.69 4.21
CA HIS A 286 9.94 -2.93 3.35
C HIS A 286 10.28 -2.76 1.86
N PHE A 287 11.21 -1.86 1.53
CA PHE A 287 11.58 -1.57 0.14
C PHE A 287 12.73 -2.45 -0.36
N CYS A 288 13.71 -2.73 0.50
CA CYS A 288 14.89 -3.51 0.13
C CYS A 288 15.63 -4.06 1.35
N THR A 289 16.19 -5.25 1.21
CA THR A 289 17.02 -5.94 2.21
C THR A 289 18.30 -6.46 1.56
N GLY A 290 19.26 -6.92 2.37
CA GLY A 290 20.56 -7.40 1.89
C GLY A 290 21.71 -6.40 2.08
N SER A 291 22.91 -6.81 1.67
CA SER A 291 24.14 -6.02 1.79
C SER A 291 24.44 -5.18 0.55
N GLY A 292 25.13 -4.05 0.71
CA GLY A 292 25.56 -3.21 -0.41
C GLY A 292 24.42 -2.59 -1.22
N LYS A 293 23.32 -2.21 -0.57
CA LYS A 293 22.09 -1.73 -1.23
C LYS A 293 22.27 -0.37 -1.87
N PHE A 294 22.77 0.61 -1.12
CA PHE A 294 22.98 1.98 -1.60
C PHE A 294 24.42 2.44 -1.39
N SER A 295 24.88 3.30 -2.29
CA SER A 295 26.27 3.81 -2.32
C SER A 295 26.34 5.34 -2.31
N GLY A 296 25.21 6.04 -2.36
CA GLY A 296 25.19 7.50 -2.39
C GLY A 296 23.93 8.06 -1.77
N ILE A 297 24.04 9.31 -1.32
CA ILE A 297 22.93 10.08 -0.75
C ILE A 297 23.02 11.52 -1.26
N CYS A 298 21.91 12.05 -1.77
CA CYS A 298 21.90 13.39 -2.38
C CYS A 298 20.57 14.10 -2.10
N ALA A 299 20.61 15.43 -1.92
CA ALA A 299 19.41 16.25 -1.79
C ALA A 299 19.03 16.88 -3.13
N LEU A 300 17.75 16.84 -3.48
CA LEU A 300 17.19 17.54 -4.64
C LEU A 300 15.73 17.91 -4.36
N GLY A 301 15.36 19.16 -4.60
CA GLY A 301 13.96 19.61 -4.54
C GLY A 301 13.25 19.33 -3.21
N GLY A 302 13.92 19.52 -2.07
CA GLY A 302 13.34 19.26 -0.75
C GLY A 302 13.40 17.80 -0.28
N LYS A 303 13.88 16.89 -1.14
CA LYS A 303 13.87 15.44 -0.94
C LYS A 303 15.29 14.90 -0.87
N ILE A 304 15.44 13.73 -0.26
CA ILE A 304 16.72 13.01 -0.13
C ILE A 304 16.64 11.72 -0.93
N TYR A 305 17.59 11.51 -1.82
CA TYR A 305 17.66 10.36 -2.72
C TYR A 305 18.79 9.43 -2.26
N LEU A 306 18.46 8.16 -2.04
CA LEU A 306 19.41 7.08 -1.78
C LEU A 306 19.68 6.38 -3.11
N THR A 307 20.90 6.50 -3.62
CA THR A 307 21.25 5.95 -4.93
C THR A 307 21.75 4.52 -4.81
N PRO A 308 21.21 3.60 -5.62
CA PRO A 308 21.49 2.18 -5.50
C PRO A 308 22.96 1.86 -5.79
N CYS A 309 23.43 0.75 -5.21
CA CYS A 309 24.64 0.03 -5.59
C CYS A 309 24.25 -1.34 -6.16
N ASN A 310 23.74 -2.22 -5.30
CA ASN A 310 23.18 -3.53 -5.68
C ASN A 310 21.64 -3.56 -5.60
N ALA A 311 21.01 -2.50 -5.08
CA ALA A 311 19.56 -2.40 -5.05
C ALA A 311 18.99 -2.09 -6.45
N HIS A 312 17.80 -2.62 -6.75
CA HIS A 312 17.07 -2.32 -8.00
C HIS A 312 16.15 -1.10 -7.87
N VAL A 313 16.34 -0.26 -6.84
CA VAL A 313 15.49 0.89 -6.55
C VAL A 313 16.32 2.11 -6.17
N VAL A 314 15.84 3.31 -6.53
CA VAL A 314 16.22 4.56 -5.85
C VAL A 314 15.19 4.80 -4.76
N LEU A 315 15.62 5.03 -3.52
CA LEU A 315 14.70 5.43 -2.46
C LEU A 315 14.69 6.95 -2.33
N VAL A 316 13.50 7.52 -2.29
CA VAL A 316 13.27 8.95 -2.09
C VAL A 316 12.64 9.15 -0.74
N TYR A 317 13.36 9.79 0.16
CA TYR A 317 12.89 10.19 1.47
C TYR A 317 12.43 11.66 1.43
N THR A 318 11.25 11.93 1.98
CA THR A 318 10.74 13.31 2.13
C THR A 318 10.77 13.69 3.61
N PRO A 319 11.72 14.55 4.04
CA PRO A 319 11.88 14.90 5.45
C PRO A 319 10.65 15.55 6.09
N GLU A 320 9.88 16.33 5.32
CA GLU A 320 8.67 17.03 5.81
C GLU A 320 7.59 16.07 6.29
N TRP A 321 7.39 14.95 5.58
CA TRP A 321 6.34 13.96 5.86
C TRP A 321 6.90 12.68 6.49
N GLU A 322 8.22 12.57 6.59
CA GLU A 322 8.95 11.40 7.07
C GLU A 322 8.63 10.10 6.34
N THR A 323 8.31 10.19 5.05
CA THR A 323 7.90 9.07 4.22
C THR A 323 8.95 8.70 3.16
N PHE A 324 8.87 7.46 2.69
CA PHE A 324 9.69 6.94 1.60
C PHE A 324 8.82 6.57 0.39
N VAL A 325 9.38 6.78 -0.79
CA VAL A 325 8.88 6.24 -2.06
C VAL A 325 10.05 5.53 -2.75
N SER A 326 9.78 4.40 -3.40
CA SER A 326 10.76 3.73 -4.25
C SER A 326 10.51 4.06 -5.73
N ILE A 327 11.59 4.28 -6.46
CA ILE A 327 11.60 4.33 -7.92
C ILE A 327 12.21 3.01 -8.38
N ASP A 328 11.38 2.15 -8.97
CA ASP A 328 11.81 0.85 -9.49
C ASP A 328 12.65 1.03 -10.75
N LEU A 329 13.88 0.52 -10.70
CA LEU A 329 14.80 0.52 -11.82
C LEU A 329 14.88 -0.85 -12.50
N SER A 330 14.16 -1.87 -12.06
CA SER A 330 14.28 -3.26 -12.54
C SER A 330 14.12 -3.39 -14.06
N SER A 331 13.28 -2.55 -14.68
CA SER A 331 13.07 -2.52 -16.13
C SER A 331 14.21 -1.89 -16.94
N LEU A 332 15.11 -1.15 -16.28
CA LEU A 332 16.26 -0.49 -16.92
C LEU A 332 17.44 -1.42 -17.17
N PHE A 333 17.39 -2.63 -16.60
CA PHE A 333 18.52 -3.53 -16.48
C PHE A 333 18.15 -4.93 -17.00
N VAL A 334 18.90 -5.40 -18.01
CA VAL A 334 18.72 -6.74 -18.62
C VAL A 334 19.70 -7.77 -18.01
N ALA A 335 20.67 -7.31 -17.21
CA ALA A 335 21.59 -8.13 -16.41
C ALA A 335 21.82 -7.47 -15.04
N SER A 336 22.27 -8.26 -14.06
CA SER A 336 22.46 -7.88 -12.65
C SER A 336 22.97 -6.46 -12.47
N VAL A 337 22.18 -5.62 -11.78
CA VAL A 337 22.60 -4.30 -11.33
C VAL A 337 23.67 -4.51 -10.30
N GLU A 338 24.89 -4.34 -10.73
CA GLU A 338 25.94 -4.05 -9.81
C GLU A 338 26.48 -2.69 -10.26
N HIS A 339 26.61 -1.78 -9.30
CA HIS A 339 27.61 -0.72 -9.33
C HIS A 339 27.25 0.69 -9.82
N LEU A 340 26.10 1.25 -9.44
CA LEU A 340 25.93 2.71 -9.41
C LEU A 340 26.58 3.27 -8.11
N PHE A 341 27.30 4.39 -8.20
CA PHE A 341 28.09 4.95 -7.11
C PHE A 341 28.06 6.47 -7.04
N GLY A 342 27.48 6.97 -5.94
CA GLY A 342 27.39 8.39 -5.65
C GLY A 342 26.50 9.16 -6.64
N ALA A 343 26.04 10.33 -6.22
CA ALA A 343 25.24 11.18 -7.09
C ALA A 343 25.38 12.64 -6.72
N CYS A 344 25.09 13.50 -7.69
CA CYS A 344 24.93 14.92 -7.47
C CYS A 344 23.63 15.42 -8.09
N ALA A 345 23.13 16.51 -7.53
CA ALA A 345 21.96 17.21 -8.02
C ALA A 345 22.39 18.42 -8.83
N LEU A 346 21.84 18.59 -10.03
CA LEU A 346 22.07 19.74 -10.89
C LEU A 346 20.86 19.92 -11.82
N ASP A 347 20.43 21.16 -12.05
CA ASP A 347 19.37 21.51 -13.00
C ASP A 347 18.07 20.69 -12.84
N GLY A 348 17.66 20.45 -11.59
CA GLY A 348 16.45 19.67 -11.30
C GLY A 348 16.58 18.16 -11.54
N CYS A 349 17.79 17.69 -11.85
CA CYS A 349 18.10 16.29 -12.14
C CYS A 349 19.10 15.72 -11.14
N LEU A 350 19.04 14.40 -10.94
CA LEU A 350 20.02 13.62 -10.22
C LEU A 350 20.93 12.90 -11.23
N TYR A 351 22.23 13.15 -11.13
CA TYR A 351 23.25 12.50 -11.94
C TYR A 351 23.98 11.44 -11.11
N VAL A 352 23.85 10.18 -11.51
CA VAL A 352 24.39 9.02 -10.80
C VAL A 352 25.50 8.39 -11.65
N ALA A 353 26.74 8.46 -11.16
CA ALA A 353 27.89 7.90 -11.85
C ALA A 353 27.95 6.38 -11.66
N GLY A 354 28.27 5.65 -12.72
CA GLY A 354 28.52 4.21 -12.65
C GLY A 354 29.96 3.88 -12.26
N ARG A 355 30.16 2.87 -11.41
CA ARG A 355 31.48 2.32 -11.09
C ARG A 355 31.94 1.26 -12.04
N PHE A 356 31.09 0.46 -12.67
CA PHE A 356 31.51 -0.49 -13.73
C PHE A 356 30.73 -0.30 -15.02
N GLU A 357 29.89 0.73 -15.05
CA GLU A 357 28.99 1.01 -16.16
C GLU A 357 29.64 1.98 -17.14
N SER A 358 29.33 1.79 -18.42
CA SER A 358 29.78 2.69 -19.49
C SER A 358 28.88 3.92 -19.64
N TYR A 359 28.05 4.24 -18.64
CA TYR A 359 27.13 5.38 -18.69
C TYR A 359 26.96 6.05 -17.32
N MET A 360 26.52 7.31 -17.35
CA MET A 360 25.97 8.03 -16.20
C MET A 360 24.45 8.07 -16.33
N LEU A 361 23.74 7.69 -15.25
CA LEU A 361 22.29 7.72 -15.20
C LEU A 361 21.82 9.12 -14.80
N VAL A 362 20.89 9.68 -15.55
CA VAL A 362 20.27 10.98 -15.27
C VAL A 362 18.81 10.71 -14.91
N LEU A 363 18.38 11.13 -13.72
CA LEU A 363 16.99 11.05 -13.28
C LEU A 363 16.43 12.47 -13.19
N GLY A 364 15.37 12.78 -13.92
CA GLY A 364 14.83 14.14 -14.02
C GLY A 364 13.46 14.19 -14.66
N GLY A 365 12.74 15.31 -14.49
CA GLY A 365 11.42 15.51 -15.10
C GLY A 365 10.26 14.77 -14.43
N PHE A 366 10.39 14.36 -13.16
CA PHE A 366 9.36 13.63 -12.43
C PHE A 366 9.30 14.06 -10.96
N ASP A 367 8.09 14.34 -10.44
CA ASP A 367 7.83 14.32 -9.00
C ASP A 367 7.38 12.90 -8.61
N PRO A 368 8.16 12.15 -7.80
CA PRO A 368 7.78 10.83 -7.28
C PRO A 368 6.38 10.76 -6.68
N TRP A 369 5.90 11.87 -6.13
CA TRP A 369 4.59 11.95 -5.50
C TRP A 369 3.44 12.12 -6.48
N GLU A 370 3.65 12.58 -7.72
CA GLU A 370 2.52 12.71 -8.67
C GLU A 370 1.92 11.35 -9.04
N ARG A 371 2.75 10.30 -9.07
CA ARG A 371 2.31 8.92 -9.31
C ARG A 371 1.68 8.31 -8.06
N VAL A 372 2.22 8.58 -6.87
CA VAL A 372 1.67 8.11 -5.58
C VAL A 372 0.32 8.76 -5.31
N SER A 373 0.19 10.08 -5.47
CA SER A 373 -1.07 10.79 -5.28
C SER A 373 -2.17 10.33 -6.25
N LYS A 374 -1.83 9.93 -7.48
CA LYS A 374 -2.79 9.30 -8.41
C LYS A 374 -3.24 7.93 -7.92
N LEU A 375 -2.32 7.09 -7.45
CA LEU A 375 -2.64 5.76 -6.93
C LEU A 375 -3.44 5.82 -5.61
N GLU A 376 -3.09 6.73 -4.69
CA GLU A 376 -3.82 6.98 -3.44
C GLU A 376 -5.22 7.53 -3.70
N ALA A 377 -5.39 8.43 -4.69
CA ALA A 377 -6.71 8.92 -5.08
C ALA A 377 -7.57 7.80 -5.68
N GLU A 378 -6.99 6.88 -6.45
CA GLU A 378 -7.68 5.70 -6.98
C GLU A 378 -8.07 4.71 -5.87
N GLU A 379 -7.18 4.49 -4.89
CA GLU A 379 -7.42 3.61 -3.74
C GLU A 379 -8.50 4.19 -2.81
N ALA A 380 -8.40 5.47 -2.44
CA ALA A 380 -9.43 6.16 -1.66
C ALA A 380 -10.80 6.16 -2.37
N THR A 381 -10.81 6.28 -3.70
CA THR A 381 -12.03 6.17 -4.50
C THR A 381 -12.61 4.74 -4.45
N ARG A 382 -11.75 3.71 -4.51
CA ARG A 382 -12.19 2.30 -4.39
C ARG A 382 -12.72 1.99 -2.99
N GLU A 383 -12.08 2.47 -1.94
CA GLU A 383 -12.55 2.32 -0.56
C GLU A 383 -13.91 3.01 -0.35
N ALA A 384 -14.05 4.25 -0.82
CA ALA A 384 -15.32 4.98 -0.75
C ALA A 384 -16.44 4.27 -1.54
N GLN A 385 -16.13 3.72 -2.71
CA GLN A 385 -17.06 2.91 -3.49
C GLN A 385 -17.44 1.62 -2.75
N LEU A 386 -16.47 0.93 -2.15
CA LEU A 386 -16.73 -0.29 -1.38
C LEU A 386 -17.61 -0.02 -0.17
N GLU A 387 -17.33 1.05 0.57
CA GLU A 387 -18.14 1.50 1.71
C GLU A 387 -19.58 1.84 1.28
N ALA A 388 -19.74 2.57 0.17
CA ALA A 388 -21.05 2.86 -0.40
C ALA A 388 -21.81 1.59 -0.80
N ARG A 389 -21.12 0.59 -1.39
CA ARG A 389 -21.72 -0.71 -1.74
C ARG A 389 -22.16 -1.48 -0.50
N MET A 390 -21.35 -1.50 0.56
CA MET A 390 -21.71 -2.14 1.84
C MET A 390 -22.94 -1.48 2.48
N LYS A 391 -23.00 -0.14 2.47
CA LYS A 391 -24.17 0.63 2.95
C LYS A 391 -25.44 0.31 2.15
N CYS A 392 -25.36 0.26 0.82
CA CYS A 392 -26.50 -0.12 -0.03
C CYS A 392 -26.98 -1.55 0.27
N LYS A 393 -26.06 -2.51 0.41
CA LYS A 393 -26.39 -3.89 0.77
C LYS A 393 -27.10 -3.97 2.12
N ALA A 394 -26.55 -3.32 3.15
CA ALA A 394 -27.13 -3.32 4.50
C ALA A 394 -28.53 -2.68 4.51
N ALA A 395 -28.71 -1.54 3.85
CA ALA A 395 -30.01 -0.88 3.74
C ALA A 395 -31.05 -1.78 3.05
N SER A 396 -30.69 -2.40 1.93
CA SER A 396 -31.57 -3.31 1.17
C SER A 396 -31.97 -4.56 1.98
N LEU A 397 -31.04 -5.15 2.75
CA LEU A 397 -31.33 -6.32 3.59
C LEU A 397 -32.31 -6.01 4.74
N GLY A 398 -32.39 -4.74 5.16
CA GLY A 398 -33.30 -4.26 6.19
C GLY A 398 -34.71 -3.90 5.70
N LEU A 399 -34.98 -3.98 4.39
CA LEU A 399 -36.26 -3.54 3.83
C LEU A 399 -37.40 -4.53 4.08
N GLY A 400 -38.60 -3.98 4.28
CA GLY A 400 -39.89 -4.66 4.25
C GLY A 400 -40.84 -3.97 3.27
N VAL A 401 -41.92 -4.68 2.91
CA VAL A 401 -42.96 -4.16 2.01
C VAL A 401 -44.01 -3.44 2.84
N SER A 402 -44.44 -2.26 2.42
CA SER A 402 -45.49 -1.51 3.12
C SER A 402 -46.79 -2.32 3.20
N LEU A 403 -47.48 -2.25 4.34
CA LEU A 403 -48.79 -2.86 4.54
C LEU A 403 -49.81 -2.33 3.51
N GLN A 404 -49.70 -1.04 3.15
CA GLN A 404 -50.51 -0.43 2.09
C GLN A 404 -50.38 -1.17 0.76
N HIS A 405 -49.14 -1.44 0.31
CA HIS A 405 -48.91 -2.17 -0.93
C HIS A 405 -49.46 -3.60 -0.86
N LEU A 406 -49.23 -4.30 0.26
CA LEU A 406 -49.74 -5.66 0.46
C LEU A 406 -51.27 -5.72 0.38
N LEU A 407 -51.98 -4.72 0.92
CA LEU A 407 -53.44 -4.69 0.95
C LEU A 407 -54.09 -4.16 -0.34
N LYS A 408 -53.48 -3.17 -1.00
CA LYS A 408 -54.11 -2.45 -2.12
C LYS A 408 -53.59 -2.84 -3.49
N ASN A 409 -52.32 -3.25 -3.59
CA ASN A 409 -51.63 -3.39 -4.88
C ASN A 409 -51.27 -4.84 -5.18
N PHE A 410 -50.75 -5.56 -4.19
CA PHE A 410 -50.19 -6.90 -4.38
C PHE A 410 -51.20 -7.89 -4.98
N VAL A 411 -52.42 -7.99 -4.45
CA VAL A 411 -53.40 -9.00 -4.93
C VAL A 411 -53.82 -8.77 -6.38
N PRO A 412 -54.25 -7.55 -6.79
CA PRO A 412 -54.51 -7.27 -8.20
C PRO A 412 -53.33 -7.59 -9.11
N GLU A 413 -52.11 -7.19 -8.73
CA GLU A 413 -50.91 -7.43 -9.52
C GLU A 413 -50.56 -8.93 -9.62
N ALA A 414 -50.77 -9.69 -8.54
CA ALA A 414 -50.54 -11.14 -8.53
C ALA A 414 -51.52 -11.89 -9.44
N LEU A 415 -52.79 -11.49 -9.46
CA LEU A 415 -53.83 -12.10 -10.32
C LEU A 415 -53.68 -11.74 -11.79
N GLU A 416 -53.10 -10.57 -12.11
CA GLU A 416 -52.77 -10.19 -13.49
C GLU A 416 -51.61 -11.02 -14.05
N LEU A 417 -50.60 -11.30 -13.24
CA LEU A 417 -49.38 -12.00 -13.65
C LEU A 417 -49.47 -13.52 -13.57
N CYS A 418 -50.33 -14.06 -12.71
CA CYS A 418 -50.48 -15.49 -12.50
C CYS A 418 -51.77 -16.03 -13.14
N PRO A 419 -51.69 -17.02 -14.04
CA PRO A 419 -52.86 -17.60 -14.69
C PRO A 419 -53.74 -18.44 -13.74
N ILE A 420 -53.30 -18.68 -12.51
CA ILE A 420 -54.01 -19.50 -11.51
C ILE A 420 -54.95 -18.58 -10.71
N PRO A 421 -56.28 -18.83 -10.66
CA PRO A 421 -57.24 -17.94 -10.00
C PRO A 421 -57.07 -17.75 -8.48
N CYS A 422 -56.46 -18.71 -7.80
CA CYS A 422 -56.17 -18.63 -6.36
C CYS A 422 -54.83 -19.35 -6.08
N PRO A 423 -53.69 -18.74 -6.43
CA PRO A 423 -52.39 -19.36 -6.29
C PRO A 423 -51.95 -19.37 -4.83
N SER A 424 -51.17 -20.38 -4.46
CA SER A 424 -50.26 -20.32 -3.32
C SER A 424 -49.01 -19.51 -3.68
N PHE A 425 -48.21 -19.13 -2.70
CA PHE A 425 -46.95 -18.43 -2.98
C PHE A 425 -45.90 -19.33 -3.64
N VAL A 426 -45.99 -20.66 -3.47
CA VAL A 426 -45.22 -21.64 -4.26
C VAL A 426 -45.55 -21.55 -5.74
N GLU A 427 -46.84 -21.41 -6.08
CA GLU A 427 -47.30 -21.29 -7.47
C GLU A 427 -47.05 -19.89 -8.05
N LEU A 428 -47.06 -18.86 -7.20
CA LEU A 428 -46.90 -17.46 -7.62
C LEU A 428 -45.43 -17.06 -7.90
N VAL A 429 -44.46 -17.71 -7.24
CA VAL A 429 -43.05 -17.25 -7.23
C VAL A 429 -42.50 -17.02 -8.65
N SER A 430 -42.70 -17.96 -9.56
CA SER A 430 -42.20 -17.93 -10.95
C SER A 430 -42.84 -16.86 -11.84
N HIS A 431 -43.93 -16.25 -11.39
CA HIS A 431 -44.69 -15.23 -12.13
C HIS A 431 -44.49 -13.83 -11.56
N TYR A 432 -44.29 -13.71 -10.25
CA TYR A 432 -44.30 -12.42 -9.55
C TYR A 432 -42.94 -12.04 -8.95
N ALA A 433 -42.27 -12.99 -8.29
CA ALA A 433 -41.03 -12.71 -7.56
C ALA A 433 -39.76 -13.06 -8.36
N MET A 434 -39.90 -13.91 -9.38
CA MET A 434 -38.84 -14.27 -10.31
C MET A 434 -39.40 -14.58 -11.70
N GLY A 435 -38.57 -15.11 -12.60
CA GLY A 435 -38.98 -15.41 -13.97
C GLY A 435 -38.93 -14.17 -14.87
N SER A 436 -39.39 -14.32 -16.12
CA SER A 436 -39.40 -13.25 -17.11
C SER A 436 -40.38 -12.11 -16.78
N THR A 437 -41.42 -12.40 -16.01
CA THR A 437 -42.45 -11.44 -15.57
C THR A 437 -42.25 -10.94 -14.13
N GLY A 438 -41.21 -11.43 -13.44
CA GLY A 438 -40.96 -11.07 -12.05
C GLY A 438 -40.67 -9.58 -11.88
N LYS A 439 -41.16 -8.97 -10.81
CA LYS A 439 -41.05 -7.52 -10.55
C LYS A 439 -39.61 -7.02 -10.50
N GLY A 440 -38.68 -7.86 -10.06
CA GLY A 440 -37.26 -7.54 -9.99
C GLY A 440 -36.50 -7.66 -11.31
N LYS A 441 -37.12 -8.20 -12.37
CA LYS A 441 -36.43 -8.50 -13.63
C LYS A 441 -35.86 -7.24 -14.28
N GLY A 442 -34.58 -7.29 -14.66
CA GLY A 442 -33.87 -6.20 -15.34
C GLY A 442 -33.39 -5.07 -14.43
N ASN A 443 -33.83 -5.03 -13.16
CA ASN A 443 -33.37 -4.04 -12.19
C ASN A 443 -32.03 -4.45 -11.57
N ILE A 444 -31.15 -3.49 -11.32
CA ILE A 444 -29.87 -3.76 -10.64
C ILE A 444 -30.12 -3.99 -9.16
N CYS A 445 -29.69 -5.14 -8.66
CA CYS A 445 -29.78 -5.49 -7.26
C CYS A 445 -28.80 -4.67 -6.42
N PRO A 446 -29.26 -3.90 -5.41
CA PRO A 446 -28.38 -3.06 -4.59
C PRO A 446 -27.46 -3.87 -3.65
N ARG A 447 -27.69 -5.18 -3.53
CA ARG A 447 -26.93 -6.09 -2.65
C ARG A 447 -25.64 -6.60 -3.28
N ASP A 448 -25.65 -6.79 -4.61
CA ASP A 448 -24.57 -7.45 -5.37
C ASP A 448 -24.24 -6.76 -6.70
N TRP A 449 -25.00 -5.72 -7.08
CA TRP A 449 -24.86 -4.95 -8.32
C TRP A 449 -25.04 -5.74 -9.62
N ARG A 450 -25.67 -6.91 -9.53
CA ARG A 450 -26.02 -7.74 -10.67
C ARG A 450 -27.46 -7.46 -11.12
N PRO A 451 -27.81 -7.70 -12.39
CA PRO A 451 -29.20 -7.62 -12.86
C PRO A 451 -30.11 -8.59 -12.11
N ASP A 452 -31.38 -8.26 -12.03
CA ASP A 452 -32.45 -8.96 -11.34
C ASP A 452 -32.37 -8.86 -9.80
N CYS A 453 -33.29 -8.08 -9.20
CA CYS A 453 -33.32 -7.80 -7.76
C CYS A 453 -34.51 -8.46 -7.04
N SER A 454 -34.58 -8.34 -5.71
CA SER A 454 -35.75 -8.79 -4.95
C SER A 454 -36.97 -7.92 -5.24
N VAL A 455 -38.18 -8.40 -4.96
CA VAL A 455 -39.40 -7.59 -5.17
C VAL A 455 -39.33 -6.29 -4.38
N VAL A 456 -38.92 -6.34 -3.11
CA VAL A 456 -38.86 -5.15 -2.24
C VAL A 456 -37.87 -4.10 -2.75
N ASP A 457 -36.82 -4.51 -3.45
CA ASP A 457 -35.85 -3.60 -4.08
C ASP A 457 -36.38 -2.98 -5.38
N ALA A 458 -37.37 -3.60 -6.02
CA ALA A 458 -38.02 -3.10 -7.25
C ALA A 458 -39.22 -2.17 -6.97
N LEU A 459 -39.73 -2.16 -5.74
CA LEU A 459 -40.85 -1.30 -5.36
C LEU A 459 -40.43 0.17 -5.24
N SER A 460 -41.39 1.08 -5.42
CA SER A 460 -41.18 2.50 -5.14
C SER A 460 -40.83 2.73 -3.67
N ARG A 461 -40.15 3.85 -3.37
CA ARG A 461 -39.79 4.25 -2.00
C ARG A 461 -40.98 4.45 -1.06
N THR A 462 -42.21 4.56 -1.59
CA THR A 462 -43.45 4.62 -0.79
C THR A 462 -43.92 3.24 -0.36
N HIS A 463 -43.51 2.18 -1.06
CA HIS A 463 -43.94 0.80 -0.81
C HIS A 463 -42.83 -0.09 -0.24
N SER A 464 -41.62 0.45 -0.10
CA SER A 464 -40.43 -0.24 0.42
C SER A 464 -39.74 0.67 1.44
N GLY A 465 -39.49 0.14 2.63
CA GLY A 465 -38.92 0.89 3.74
C GLY A 465 -38.38 -0.04 4.83
N GLN A 466 -37.76 0.51 5.86
CA GLN A 466 -37.17 -0.29 6.95
C GLN A 466 -38.25 -1.18 7.58
N ALA A 467 -38.00 -2.49 7.63
CA ALA A 467 -38.94 -3.45 8.18
C ALA A 467 -39.25 -3.18 9.65
N THR A 468 -40.54 -3.09 9.96
CA THR A 468 -41.11 -2.86 11.29
C THR A 468 -41.63 -4.14 11.94
N HIS A 469 -42.00 -5.12 11.12
CA HIS A 469 -42.54 -6.41 11.55
C HIS A 469 -41.94 -7.51 10.68
N PHE A 470 -41.55 -8.61 11.30
CA PHE A 470 -41.12 -9.82 10.61
C PHE A 470 -42.32 -10.76 10.52
N LEU A 471 -42.65 -11.28 9.35
CA LEU A 471 -43.72 -12.24 9.19
C LEU A 471 -43.15 -13.66 9.11
N SER A 472 -43.50 -14.51 10.07
CA SER A 472 -43.32 -15.95 10.00
C SER A 472 -44.61 -16.60 9.49
N TRP A 473 -44.50 -17.34 8.38
CA TRP A 473 -45.65 -17.84 7.61
C TRP A 473 -45.22 -18.94 6.63
N CYS A 474 -46.18 -19.58 5.95
CA CYS A 474 -45.92 -20.66 5.01
C CYS A 474 -46.21 -20.30 3.55
N TRP A 475 -45.28 -20.61 2.64
CA TRP A 475 -45.46 -20.40 1.20
C TRP A 475 -46.62 -21.19 0.58
N GLY A 476 -47.04 -22.28 1.22
CA GLY A 476 -48.20 -23.06 0.80
C GLY A 476 -49.53 -22.33 0.98
N TYR A 477 -49.55 -21.22 1.73
CA TYR A 477 -50.77 -20.44 1.94
C TYR A 477 -51.25 -19.79 0.65
N LYS A 478 -52.57 -19.68 0.52
CA LYS A 478 -53.20 -19.00 -0.60
C LYS A 478 -53.03 -17.49 -0.46
N VAL A 479 -52.80 -16.83 -1.59
CA VAL A 479 -52.66 -15.36 -1.66
C VAL A 479 -53.87 -14.65 -1.05
N HIS A 480 -55.06 -15.20 -1.28
CA HIS A 480 -56.31 -14.72 -0.68
C HIS A 480 -56.27 -14.75 0.86
N ASP A 481 -55.89 -15.88 1.45
CA ASP A 481 -55.91 -16.05 2.91
C ASP A 481 -54.82 -15.19 3.57
N PHE A 482 -53.66 -15.07 2.94
CA PHE A 482 -52.60 -14.15 3.35
C PHE A 482 -53.10 -12.69 3.40
N HIS A 483 -53.75 -12.24 2.32
CA HIS A 483 -54.29 -10.88 2.23
C HIS A 483 -55.39 -10.64 3.26
N ALA A 484 -56.38 -11.54 3.34
CA ALA A 484 -57.50 -11.43 4.27
C ALA A 484 -57.02 -11.42 5.74
N THR A 485 -55.97 -12.17 6.06
CA THR A 485 -55.37 -12.19 7.39
C THR A 485 -54.70 -10.86 7.74
N LEU A 486 -53.91 -10.28 6.82
CA LEU A 486 -53.28 -8.98 7.04
C LEU A 486 -54.31 -7.84 7.08
N GLN A 487 -55.37 -7.94 6.29
CA GLN A 487 -56.47 -6.98 6.31
C GLN A 487 -57.14 -7.00 7.68
N LEU A 488 -57.53 -8.17 8.17
CA LEU A 488 -58.15 -8.33 9.47
C LEU A 488 -57.24 -7.84 10.60
N TRP A 489 -55.94 -8.16 10.54
CA TRP A 489 -54.96 -7.65 11.50
C TRP A 489 -54.86 -6.11 11.48
N SER A 490 -54.94 -5.49 10.30
CA SER A 490 -54.94 -4.02 10.19
C SER A 490 -56.22 -3.37 10.74
N GLU A 491 -57.35 -4.08 10.67
CA GLU A 491 -58.63 -3.64 11.24
C GLU A 491 -58.62 -3.76 12.77
N ASP A 492 -57.99 -4.81 13.30
CA ASP A 492 -57.81 -5.03 14.75
C ASP A 492 -56.85 -3.99 15.39
N HIS A 493 -56.05 -3.30 14.58
CA HIS A 493 -55.05 -2.31 15.02
C HIS A 493 -55.22 -0.97 14.29
N ALA A 494 -56.28 -0.25 14.62
CA ALA A 494 -56.63 1.03 14.01
C ALA A 494 -55.53 2.12 14.13
N GLU A 495 -54.55 1.94 15.03
CA GLU A 495 -53.39 2.82 15.18
C GLU A 495 -52.29 2.61 14.12
N LEU A 496 -52.33 1.51 13.35
CA LEU A 496 -51.33 1.24 12.32
C LEU A 496 -51.45 2.22 11.14
N LYS A 497 -50.32 2.79 10.75
CA LYS A 497 -50.23 3.56 9.51
C LYS A 497 -49.89 2.61 8.37
N LEU A 498 -50.81 2.42 7.43
CA LEU A 498 -50.61 1.49 6.30
C LEU A 498 -49.34 1.77 5.49
N ASP A 499 -48.96 3.04 5.34
CA ASP A 499 -47.75 3.51 4.65
C ASP A 499 -46.53 3.68 5.57
N GLY A 500 -46.71 3.53 6.88
CA GLY A 500 -45.65 3.56 7.91
C GLY A 500 -45.32 2.19 8.50
N THR A 501 -46.07 1.15 8.16
CA THR A 501 -45.87 -0.23 8.60
C THR A 501 -45.28 -1.04 7.46
N PHE A 502 -44.05 -1.52 7.63
CA PHE A 502 -43.33 -2.32 6.64
C PHE A 502 -43.14 -3.73 7.17
N ILE A 503 -43.59 -4.73 6.42
CA ILE A 503 -43.55 -6.13 6.81
C ILE A 503 -42.46 -6.82 6.00
N TRP A 504 -41.49 -7.40 6.71
CA TRP A 504 -40.50 -8.29 6.11
C TRP A 504 -41.16 -9.64 5.86
N VAL A 505 -41.28 -10.01 4.59
CA VAL A 505 -41.88 -11.26 4.14
C VAL A 505 -40.87 -11.91 3.20
N CYS A 506 -40.41 -13.11 3.52
CA CYS A 506 -39.35 -13.78 2.78
C CYS A 506 -39.58 -13.87 1.26
N PHE A 507 -40.84 -13.99 0.81
CA PHE A 507 -41.20 -13.99 -0.61
C PHE A 507 -40.82 -12.69 -1.33
N PHE A 508 -41.07 -11.52 -0.72
CA PHE A 508 -40.77 -10.23 -1.32
C PHE A 508 -39.34 -9.74 -1.04
N CYS A 509 -38.83 -10.04 0.15
CA CYS A 509 -37.58 -9.47 0.65
C CYS A 509 -36.34 -10.27 0.22
N ASN A 510 -36.46 -11.59 0.03
CA ASN A 510 -35.35 -12.37 -0.50
C ASN A 510 -35.24 -12.20 -2.02
N ASN A 511 -34.02 -12.20 -2.54
CA ASN A 511 -33.82 -12.16 -3.99
C ASN A 511 -34.01 -13.58 -4.55
N GLN A 512 -35.21 -13.84 -5.08
CA GLN A 512 -35.58 -15.17 -5.60
C GLN A 512 -34.77 -15.58 -6.83
N TYR A 513 -34.20 -14.62 -7.59
CA TYR A 513 -33.31 -14.93 -8.71
C TYR A 513 -31.99 -15.57 -8.24
N ARG A 514 -31.37 -15.02 -7.18
CA ARG A 514 -30.13 -15.57 -6.61
C ARG A 514 -30.32 -16.92 -5.97
N ILE A 515 -31.44 -17.10 -5.28
CA ILE A 515 -31.83 -18.37 -4.67
C ILE A 515 -31.92 -19.49 -5.72
N LEU A 516 -32.46 -19.19 -6.90
CA LEU A 516 -32.52 -20.14 -8.01
C LEU A 516 -31.14 -20.44 -8.61
N GLU A 517 -30.34 -19.39 -8.86
CA GLU A 517 -28.99 -19.52 -9.44
C GLU A 517 -28.04 -20.31 -8.53
N GLU A 518 -28.12 -20.07 -7.22
CA GLU A 518 -27.23 -20.65 -6.21
C GLU A 518 -27.76 -21.97 -5.64
N GLN A 519 -28.93 -22.45 -6.12
CA GLN A 519 -29.62 -23.68 -5.71
C GLN A 519 -29.86 -23.85 -4.19
N THR A 520 -29.74 -22.76 -3.44
CA THR A 520 -29.91 -22.69 -2.00
C THR A 520 -30.92 -21.59 -1.71
N GLN A 521 -31.89 -21.82 -0.81
CA GLN A 521 -32.89 -20.79 -0.44
C GLN A 521 -32.29 -19.55 0.20
N THR A 522 -31.00 -19.58 0.52
CA THR A 522 -30.26 -18.50 1.15
C THR A 522 -28.86 -18.48 0.57
N GLY A 523 -28.60 -17.47 -0.27
CA GLY A 523 -27.26 -17.25 -0.80
C GLY A 523 -26.20 -17.22 0.30
N SER A 524 -25.03 -17.73 -0.05
CA SER A 524 -23.95 -18.13 0.86
C SER A 524 -23.69 -17.18 2.04
N ASP A 525 -23.49 -17.78 3.21
CA ASP A 525 -22.87 -17.29 4.47
C ASP A 525 -23.81 -17.04 5.67
N ALA A 526 -23.56 -17.81 6.75
CA ALA A 526 -24.07 -17.68 8.11
C ALA A 526 -25.61 -17.53 8.28
N LEU A 527 -26.35 -18.63 8.00
CA LEU A 527 -27.81 -18.73 8.16
C LEU A 527 -28.31 -18.33 9.57
N GLU A 528 -27.68 -18.83 10.64
CA GLU A 528 -28.11 -18.54 12.01
C GLU A 528 -27.87 -17.08 12.40
N GLU A 529 -26.69 -16.54 12.10
CA GLU A 529 -26.28 -15.19 12.50
C GLU A 529 -27.06 -14.12 11.71
N THR A 530 -27.25 -14.33 10.41
CA THR A 530 -28.04 -13.43 9.54
C THR A 530 -29.52 -13.43 9.94
N PHE A 531 -30.07 -14.59 10.28
CA PHE A 531 -31.46 -14.73 10.69
C PHE A 531 -31.73 -14.13 12.08
N LYS A 532 -30.94 -14.50 13.08
CA LYS A 532 -31.07 -13.98 14.45
C LYS A 532 -30.90 -12.46 14.47
N THR A 533 -29.92 -11.93 13.74
CA THR A 533 -29.72 -10.49 13.59
C THR A 533 -30.94 -9.80 13.00
N ARG A 534 -31.58 -10.40 11.99
CA ARG A 534 -32.80 -9.85 11.38
C ARG A 534 -33.98 -9.81 12.35
N LEU A 535 -34.25 -10.92 13.05
CA LEU A 535 -35.31 -10.96 14.07
C LEU A 535 -35.10 -9.89 15.14
N LEU A 536 -33.87 -9.77 15.66
CA LEU A 536 -33.52 -8.78 16.68
C LEU A 536 -33.59 -7.34 16.17
N THR A 537 -33.17 -7.09 14.93
CA THR A 537 -33.16 -5.74 14.33
C THR A 537 -34.58 -5.24 14.05
N ILE A 538 -35.46 -6.11 13.58
CA ILE A 538 -36.87 -5.76 13.33
C ILE A 538 -37.64 -5.65 14.65
N GLY A 539 -37.40 -6.55 15.60
CA GLY A 539 -37.88 -6.44 16.98
C GLY A 539 -39.37 -6.76 17.20
N ARG A 540 -40.10 -7.22 16.18
CA ARG A 540 -41.49 -7.72 16.29
C ARG A 540 -41.75 -8.83 15.28
N VAL A 541 -42.44 -9.89 15.71
CA VAL A 541 -42.75 -11.06 14.88
C VAL A 541 -44.26 -11.30 14.81
N LEU A 542 -44.79 -11.32 13.60
CA LEU A 542 -46.15 -11.76 13.29
C LEU A 542 -46.09 -13.24 12.93
N ILE A 543 -46.90 -14.06 13.58
CA ILE A 543 -47.00 -15.51 13.34
C ILE A 543 -48.33 -15.78 12.66
N MET A 544 -48.33 -16.03 11.36
CA MET A 544 -49.53 -16.32 10.60
C MET A 544 -49.81 -17.82 10.61
N LEU A 545 -50.92 -18.22 11.24
CA LEU A 545 -51.41 -19.59 11.27
C LEU A 545 -52.58 -19.73 10.28
N ASP A 546 -52.59 -20.80 9.49
CA ASP A 546 -53.71 -21.16 8.61
C ASP A 546 -54.93 -21.67 9.39
N SER A 547 -54.68 -22.39 10.48
CA SER A 547 -55.71 -22.93 11.38
C SER A 547 -55.19 -22.97 12.81
N ALA A 548 -56.09 -22.73 13.77
CA ALA A 548 -55.79 -22.92 15.20
C ALA A 548 -56.02 -24.36 15.67
N LEU A 549 -56.67 -25.20 14.86
CA LEU A 549 -57.02 -26.58 15.17
C LEU A 549 -56.10 -27.59 14.47
N GLU A 550 -55.69 -27.29 13.25
CA GLU A 550 -54.76 -28.13 12.49
C GLU A 550 -53.76 -27.27 11.70
N PRO A 551 -52.89 -26.47 12.36
CA PRO A 551 -51.97 -25.58 11.67
C PRO A 551 -51.01 -26.35 10.78
N TYR A 552 -50.98 -26.05 9.47
CA TYR A 552 -49.88 -26.48 8.61
C TYR A 552 -48.55 -25.82 9.02
N TYR A 553 -48.62 -24.63 9.62
CA TYR A 553 -47.47 -23.89 10.15
C TYR A 553 -46.50 -24.74 10.98
N ILE A 554 -47.01 -25.57 11.89
CA ILE A 554 -46.17 -26.37 12.80
C ILE A 554 -45.50 -27.56 12.11
N LYS A 555 -45.89 -27.87 10.87
CA LYS A 555 -45.25 -28.91 10.04
C LYS A 555 -44.06 -28.36 9.27
N ARG A 556 -43.78 -27.05 9.33
CA ARG A 556 -42.67 -26.40 8.65
C ARG A 556 -41.54 -26.11 9.63
N VAL A 557 -40.38 -26.73 9.40
CA VAL A 557 -39.25 -26.66 10.34
C VAL A 557 -38.75 -25.23 10.53
N TRP A 558 -38.75 -24.43 9.45
CA TRP A 558 -38.44 -23.00 9.49
C TRP A 558 -39.38 -22.24 10.41
N CYS A 559 -40.70 -22.35 10.21
CA CYS A 559 -41.70 -21.65 11.03
C CYS A 559 -41.58 -21.97 12.53
N VAL A 560 -41.35 -23.25 12.86
CA VAL A 560 -41.13 -23.67 14.24
C VAL A 560 -39.84 -23.09 14.81
N TYR A 561 -38.75 -23.10 14.05
CA TYR A 561 -37.48 -22.52 14.47
C TYR A 561 -37.54 -20.99 14.60
N GLU A 562 -38.22 -20.29 13.69
CA GLU A 562 -38.44 -18.83 13.75
C GLU A 562 -39.19 -18.45 15.03
N THR A 563 -40.23 -19.23 15.37
CA THR A 563 -40.98 -19.06 16.62
C THR A 563 -40.10 -19.31 17.84
N PHE A 564 -39.32 -20.40 17.84
CA PHE A 564 -38.41 -20.73 18.93
C PHE A 564 -37.37 -19.63 19.16
N MET A 565 -36.80 -19.06 18.09
CA MET A 565 -35.82 -17.99 18.17
C MET A 565 -36.42 -16.69 18.68
N ALA A 566 -37.63 -16.33 18.23
CA ALA A 566 -38.35 -15.17 18.75
C ALA A 566 -38.61 -15.29 20.26
N VAL A 567 -39.05 -16.47 20.73
CA VAL A 567 -39.26 -16.76 22.15
C VAL A 567 -37.97 -16.70 22.94
N SER A 568 -36.92 -17.37 22.44
CA SER A 568 -35.63 -17.45 23.13
C SER A 568 -34.90 -16.12 23.21
N CYS A 569 -35.13 -15.22 22.25
CA CYS A 569 -34.59 -13.87 22.23
C CYS A 569 -35.53 -12.82 22.86
N ASN A 570 -36.67 -13.23 23.42
CA ASN A 570 -37.68 -12.36 24.00
C ASN A 570 -38.20 -11.27 23.04
N VAL A 571 -38.34 -11.61 21.76
CA VAL A 571 -38.90 -10.72 20.74
C VAL A 571 -40.45 -10.77 20.82
N PRO A 572 -41.14 -9.62 20.91
CA PRO A 572 -42.59 -9.55 20.89
C PRO A 572 -43.21 -10.30 19.70
N THR A 573 -44.24 -11.08 19.97
CA THR A 573 -44.91 -11.96 19.00
C THR A 573 -46.42 -11.80 19.08
N GLU A 574 -47.09 -11.87 17.93
CA GLU A 574 -48.54 -11.90 17.81
C GLU A 574 -48.97 -13.01 16.84
N ALA A 575 -50.06 -13.72 17.15
CA ALA A 575 -50.64 -14.71 16.25
C ALA A 575 -51.73 -14.08 15.37
N LEU A 576 -51.70 -14.42 14.09
CA LEU A 576 -52.66 -13.97 13.08
C LEU A 576 -53.36 -15.21 12.52
N LEU A 577 -54.68 -15.11 12.36
CA LEU A 577 -55.51 -16.16 11.78
C LEU A 577 -56.33 -15.58 10.63
N PRO A 578 -56.55 -16.34 9.53
CA PRO A 578 -57.48 -15.93 8.49
C PRO A 578 -58.91 -15.89 9.04
N PRO A 579 -59.83 -15.13 8.42
CA PRO A 579 -61.22 -14.99 8.89
C PRO A 579 -61.93 -16.33 9.16
N LEU A 580 -61.72 -17.33 8.29
CA LEU A 580 -62.29 -18.66 8.47
C LEU A 580 -61.67 -19.38 9.69
N GLY A 581 -60.35 -19.32 9.84
CA GLY A 581 -59.64 -19.92 10.98
C GLY A 581 -60.04 -19.28 12.31
N ARG A 582 -60.25 -17.96 12.34
CA ARG A 582 -60.79 -17.24 13.51
C ARG A 582 -62.21 -17.69 13.84
N THR A 583 -63.07 -17.85 12.83
CA THR A 583 -64.45 -18.35 13.01
C THR A 583 -64.46 -19.78 13.57
N GLN A 584 -63.67 -20.68 13.00
CA GLN A 584 -63.52 -22.06 13.47
C GLN A 584 -62.98 -22.13 14.90
N LEU A 585 -62.02 -21.27 15.25
CA LEU A 585 -61.53 -21.16 16.61
C LEU A 585 -62.64 -20.72 17.57
N HIS A 586 -63.44 -19.72 17.20
CA HIS A 586 -64.56 -19.26 18.03
C HIS A 586 -65.62 -20.33 18.23
N GLU A 587 -65.91 -21.15 17.21
CA GLU A 587 -66.82 -22.29 17.30
C GLU A 587 -66.24 -23.37 18.25
N ALA A 588 -65.00 -23.78 18.03
CA ALA A 588 -64.34 -24.79 18.86
C ALA A 588 -64.24 -24.39 20.34
N VAL A 589 -64.07 -23.10 20.65
CA VAL A 589 -64.03 -22.62 22.04
C VAL A 589 -65.38 -22.74 22.74
N ARG A 590 -66.51 -22.64 22.01
CA ARG A 590 -67.86 -22.86 22.59
C ARG A 590 -68.05 -24.32 23.02
N ASP A 591 -67.41 -25.25 22.31
CA ASP A 591 -67.45 -26.69 22.59
C ASP A 591 -66.34 -27.17 23.56
N GLY A 592 -65.47 -26.25 24.00
CA GLY A 592 -64.41 -26.46 24.99
C GLY A 592 -62.99 -26.39 24.43
N MET A 593 -62.04 -25.86 25.23
CA MET A 593 -60.64 -25.63 24.81
C MET A 593 -59.80 -26.90 24.55
N GLN A 594 -60.39 -28.09 24.65
CA GLN A 594 -59.67 -29.36 24.51
C GLN A 594 -59.12 -29.55 23.09
N GLN A 595 -59.89 -29.18 22.06
CA GLN A 595 -59.46 -29.32 20.66
C GLN A 595 -58.26 -28.42 20.33
N VAL A 596 -58.29 -27.18 20.81
CA VAL A 596 -57.19 -26.22 20.67
C VAL A 596 -55.93 -26.72 21.39
N LYS A 597 -56.08 -27.29 22.60
CA LYS A 597 -54.96 -27.87 23.34
C LYS A 597 -54.35 -29.06 22.60
N CYS A 598 -55.18 -29.99 22.10
CA CYS A 598 -54.73 -31.16 21.35
C CYS A 598 -53.99 -30.77 20.05
N ALA A 599 -54.42 -29.70 19.38
CA ALA A 599 -53.77 -29.19 18.17
C ALA A 599 -52.29 -28.82 18.40
N PHE A 600 -51.99 -28.16 19.52
CA PHE A 600 -50.62 -27.75 19.86
C PHE A 600 -49.82 -28.85 20.55
N ASP A 601 -50.47 -29.78 21.26
CA ASP A 601 -49.82 -30.99 21.78
C ASP A 601 -49.21 -31.87 20.67
N ALA A 602 -49.71 -31.74 19.44
CA ALA A 602 -49.21 -32.43 18.26
C ALA A 602 -47.93 -31.79 17.63
N ILE A 603 -47.42 -30.68 18.17
CA ILE A 603 -46.17 -30.06 17.69
C ILE A 603 -45.00 -31.01 17.92
N ASP A 604 -44.34 -31.35 16.82
CA ASP A 604 -43.14 -32.19 16.77
C ASP A 604 -42.20 -31.72 15.64
N VAL A 605 -41.22 -30.89 16.02
CA VAL A 605 -40.25 -30.30 15.08
C VAL A 605 -39.31 -31.32 14.45
N GLU A 606 -39.16 -32.52 15.03
CA GLU A 606 -38.37 -33.60 14.43
C GLU A 606 -39.03 -34.10 13.13
N LYS A 607 -40.36 -34.08 13.11
CA LYS A 607 -41.20 -34.45 11.95
C LYS A 607 -41.51 -33.29 11.02
N ALA A 608 -41.16 -32.06 11.39
CA ALA A 608 -41.36 -30.90 10.54
C ALA A 608 -40.39 -30.93 9.34
N GLU A 609 -40.84 -30.37 8.21
CA GLU A 609 -40.17 -30.47 6.91
C GLU A 609 -39.85 -29.08 6.33
N ALA A 610 -38.86 -29.02 5.42
CA ALA A 610 -38.63 -27.87 4.55
C ALA A 610 -38.80 -28.26 3.08
N SER A 611 -38.94 -27.27 2.20
CA SER A 611 -39.07 -27.53 0.76
C SER A 611 -37.79 -28.10 0.14
N HIS A 612 -36.62 -27.77 0.71
CA HIS A 612 -35.33 -28.33 0.34
C HIS A 612 -34.76 -29.14 1.49
N LYS A 613 -34.25 -30.33 1.17
CA LYS A 613 -33.76 -31.27 2.20
C LYS A 613 -32.53 -30.73 2.94
N GLU A 614 -31.67 -29.99 2.25
CA GLU A 614 -30.48 -29.36 2.83
C GLU A 614 -30.83 -28.34 3.91
N ASP A 615 -31.83 -27.47 3.66
CA ASP A 615 -32.31 -26.50 4.65
C ASP A 615 -32.95 -27.21 5.85
N GLU A 616 -33.72 -28.28 5.60
CA GLU A 616 -34.31 -29.08 6.68
C GLU A 616 -33.23 -29.67 7.58
N ASP A 617 -32.22 -30.30 6.98
CA ASP A 617 -31.12 -30.94 7.71
C ASP A 617 -30.29 -29.88 8.45
N HIS A 618 -30.09 -28.70 7.86
CA HIS A 618 -29.39 -27.59 8.48
C HIS A 618 -30.13 -27.06 9.71
N VAL A 619 -31.42 -26.74 9.60
CA VAL A 619 -32.22 -26.24 10.74
C VAL A 619 -32.32 -27.30 11.84
N LYS A 620 -32.53 -28.57 11.48
CA LYS A 620 -32.53 -29.68 12.45
C LYS A 620 -31.17 -29.83 13.13
N HIS A 621 -30.07 -29.56 12.43
CA HIS A 621 -28.73 -29.53 13.02
C HIS A 621 -28.57 -28.40 14.04
N LEU A 622 -29.01 -27.18 13.70
CA LEU A 622 -29.00 -26.03 14.63
C LEU A 622 -29.83 -26.30 15.89
N ILE A 623 -31.00 -26.92 15.74
CA ILE A 623 -31.84 -27.34 16.87
C ILE A 623 -31.10 -28.34 17.76
N LYS A 624 -30.43 -29.35 17.18
CA LYS A 624 -29.63 -30.33 17.94
C LYS A 624 -28.48 -29.69 18.73
N GLN A 625 -27.90 -28.62 18.20
CA GLN A 625 -26.82 -27.88 18.87
C GLN A 625 -27.32 -26.98 20.00
N THR A 626 -28.61 -26.62 20.01
CA THR A 626 -29.21 -25.85 21.10
C THR A 626 -29.26 -26.69 22.38
N SER A 627 -28.87 -26.11 23.52
CA SER A 627 -28.96 -26.79 24.82
C SER A 627 -30.42 -27.19 25.10
N GLY A 628 -30.70 -28.49 25.18
CA GLY A 628 -32.06 -29.04 25.32
C GLY A 628 -32.68 -29.63 24.04
N GLY A 629 -32.04 -29.42 22.87
CA GLY A 629 -32.38 -30.08 21.61
C GLY A 629 -33.84 -29.91 21.16
N PHE A 630 -34.33 -30.90 20.40
CA PHE A 630 -35.74 -30.94 19.96
C PHE A 630 -36.77 -30.90 21.10
N PRO A 631 -36.58 -31.59 22.25
CA PRO A 631 -37.54 -31.51 23.36
C PRO A 631 -37.80 -30.08 23.83
N LEU A 632 -36.74 -29.29 24.02
CA LEU A 632 -36.88 -27.89 24.46
C LEU A 632 -37.58 -27.03 23.41
N VAL A 633 -37.25 -27.21 22.13
CA VAL A 633 -37.91 -26.47 21.04
C VAL A 633 -39.40 -26.78 20.98
N ASN A 634 -39.76 -28.06 21.04
CA ASN A 634 -41.15 -28.51 21.05
C ASN A 634 -41.93 -27.93 22.24
N GLU A 635 -41.37 -28.01 23.46
CA GLU A 635 -41.97 -27.46 24.68
C GLU A 635 -42.21 -25.94 24.54
N LYS A 636 -41.17 -25.17 24.24
CA LYS A 636 -41.27 -23.71 24.17
C LYS A 636 -42.22 -23.22 23.10
N VAL A 637 -42.17 -23.81 21.90
CA VAL A 637 -43.04 -23.39 20.79
C VAL A 637 -44.49 -23.76 21.11
N ARG A 638 -44.75 -24.94 21.68
CA ARG A 638 -46.09 -25.37 22.07
C ARG A 638 -46.71 -24.44 23.10
N GLU A 639 -46.00 -24.16 24.19
CA GLU A 639 -46.48 -23.27 25.25
C GLU A 639 -46.75 -21.87 24.70
N HIS A 640 -45.86 -21.36 23.86
CA HIS A 640 -45.96 -20.02 23.32
C HIS A 640 -47.11 -19.85 22.33
N LEU A 641 -47.28 -20.78 21.37
CA LEU A 641 -48.38 -20.72 20.41
C LEU A 641 -49.74 -20.90 21.11
N ALA A 642 -49.84 -21.82 22.08
CA ALA A 642 -51.05 -21.99 22.89
C ALA A 642 -51.40 -20.70 23.66
N ARG A 643 -50.39 -19.99 24.19
CA ARG A 643 -50.57 -18.69 24.85
C ARG A 643 -51.06 -17.62 23.87
N LEU A 644 -50.50 -17.54 22.67
CA LEU A 644 -50.92 -16.56 21.66
C LEU A 644 -52.36 -16.80 21.21
N VAL A 645 -52.74 -18.05 20.93
CA VAL A 645 -54.13 -18.39 20.58
C VAL A 645 -55.08 -18.09 21.73
N LYS A 646 -54.68 -18.35 22.98
CA LYS A 646 -55.48 -17.96 24.16
C LYS A 646 -55.67 -16.44 24.26
N GLN A 647 -54.67 -15.64 23.91
CA GLN A 647 -54.81 -14.18 23.85
C GLN A 647 -55.83 -13.75 22.79
N GLU A 648 -55.82 -14.39 21.63
CA GLU A 648 -56.80 -14.16 20.57
C GLU A 648 -58.23 -14.48 21.01
N ILE A 649 -58.42 -15.61 21.71
CA ILE A 649 -59.71 -15.95 22.34
C ILE A 649 -60.13 -14.88 23.36
N GLY A 650 -59.18 -14.35 24.13
CA GLY A 650 -59.42 -13.29 25.11
C GLY A 650 -59.93 -11.99 24.46
N LYS A 651 -59.41 -11.62 23.29
CA LYS A 651 -59.90 -10.45 22.52
C LYS A 651 -61.37 -10.63 22.14
N PHE A 652 -61.78 -11.85 21.74
CA PHE A 652 -63.17 -12.17 21.41
C PHE A 652 -64.10 -12.14 22.63
N LEU A 653 -63.70 -12.77 23.75
CA LEU A 653 -64.54 -12.84 24.96
C LEU A 653 -64.66 -11.50 25.70
N GLY A 654 -63.70 -10.58 25.53
CA GLY A 654 -63.73 -9.24 26.12
C GLY A 654 -64.46 -8.18 25.29
N ALA A 655 -64.83 -8.50 24.04
CA ALA A 655 -65.57 -7.62 23.12
C ALA A 655 -67.08 -7.93 23.07
N GLY A 656 -67.55 -8.93 23.83
CA GLY A 656 -68.93 -9.42 23.86
C GLY A 656 -69.74 -8.98 25.08
#